data_AF-A0ABD3QNJ8-F1
#
_entry.id   AF-A0ABD3QNJ8-F1
#
_cell.length_a   1.000
_cell.length_b   1.000
_cell.length_c   1.000
_cell.angle_alpha   90.00
_cell.angle_beta   90.00
_cell.angle_gamma   90.00
#
_symmetry.space_group_name_H-M   'P 1'
#
loop_
_entity.id
_entity.type
_entity.pdbx_description
1 polymer ?
#
loop_
_entity_poly.entity_id
_entity_poly.type
_entity_poly.pdbx_seq_one_letter_code
_entity_poly.pdbx_strand_id
1 'polypeptide(L)'
;MSPAKKRRVLAKQAADALAHDDGAMDLDAPSNADIMPKLQKCHTDTMLNLQSNLDLLQKAPAGPERDELIFSCSVALSTLKLLQRQISLQIDNHHATVAQEERVKVEACSLMLQNLNYERNYLRREIDEFKGWKAEDLEKMAADELGMDLVTLGQDEEKADGDVHMDDEKKINSPEEAIDAYFFGDAQHSHRDPANHESMLTKLQEDKDERSSLVEELSKSKLELKELQRKREQLRNFLTQIPKKPSEMEKVGESLSGFFKGCKAEWLCSDEAGAEKKLELAKTLACPPSLKRTDRFQLAQSKLASPLYTLFFQIAGYIDAWSTLDHLDKEERDACNLEELIGADGMSVSAIPSKNAEEEGNQTWDVELSISTVNIIPAEIATMMGRSSKAGGDTLKIVFSYDADQGVVTSHAVNENDSASDDDILDNLFPGDDGSISPDIPTVLMKSEEEVEASDPDAMQGSDVVKSPGKPYHWCQVISGLNLPPPFSRESTGASFQVNACTKAVFRQLIRRIRARKSLGALLEVLSRRQNLPIHPAFRAEETSTSFASKAKVVSWSEEKDNHQVSLSPSMKRFVATIKRKTSTLKAAVIIDMQNYPSEPPIWSLQSEDGTITGSALSLGEQSGELTSLNNSNSGNKAPPLFDATLHRIENHVNTDLDQFVNQDVEATYDWILMHQLADIVSCWDEMMSSVEGNGGAKTKDFELRRVKGKDRQLLGLGENSPFFYYRQRL
;
A
#
# COMPACT_ATOMS: atom_id res chain seq x y z
N MET A 1 -42.52 45.22 43.31
CA MET A 1 -41.62 45.75 44.37
C MET A 1 -41.67 44.82 45.55
N SER A 2 -40.52 44.33 46.06
CA SER A 2 -40.51 43.49 47.25
C SER A 2 -41.10 44.26 48.45
N PRO A 3 -41.75 43.59 49.42
CA PRO A 3 -42.29 44.22 50.62
C PRO A 3 -41.24 45.09 51.34
N ALA A 4 -39.96 44.68 51.30
CA ALA A 4 -38.83 45.43 51.83
C ALA A 4 -38.63 46.80 51.13
N LYS A 5 -38.76 46.88 49.79
CA LYS A 5 -38.67 48.15 49.05
C LYS A 5 -39.84 49.09 49.38
N LYS A 6 -41.05 48.57 49.56
CA LYS A 6 -42.21 49.39 50.01
C LYS A 6 -42.02 49.92 51.44
N ARG A 7 -41.46 49.11 52.34
CA ARG A 7 -41.19 49.52 53.73
C ARG A 7 -40.03 50.49 53.85
N ARG A 8 -38.97 50.38 53.04
CA ARG A 8 -37.87 51.35 53.01
C ARG A 8 -38.34 52.74 52.55
N VAL A 9 -39.27 52.80 51.59
CA VAL A 9 -39.88 54.06 51.14
C VAL A 9 -40.76 54.64 52.25
N LEU A 10 -41.55 53.82 52.95
CA LEU A 10 -42.38 54.28 54.08
C LEU A 10 -41.55 54.69 55.30
N ALA A 11 -40.44 54.01 55.60
CA ALA A 11 -39.53 54.36 56.69
C ALA A 11 -38.76 55.65 56.37
N LYS A 12 -38.35 55.85 55.11
CA LYS A 12 -37.76 57.12 54.67
C LYS A 12 -38.78 58.26 54.70
N GLN A 13 -40.02 58.03 54.28
CA GLN A 13 -41.10 59.02 54.42
C GLN A 13 -41.45 59.32 55.89
N ALA A 14 -41.37 58.35 56.79
CA ALA A 14 -41.57 58.57 58.23
C ALA A 14 -40.40 59.31 58.88
N ALA A 15 -39.15 59.03 58.46
CA ALA A 15 -37.97 59.76 58.93
C ALA A 15 -37.94 61.21 58.37
N ASP A 16 -38.29 61.41 57.10
CA ASP A 16 -38.40 62.74 56.49
C ASP A 16 -39.59 63.53 57.09
N ALA A 17 -40.66 62.87 57.54
CA ALA A 17 -41.74 63.51 58.29
C ALA A 17 -41.35 63.92 59.73
N LEU A 18 -40.42 63.20 60.36
CA LEU A 18 -39.85 63.56 61.67
C LEU A 18 -38.80 64.67 61.59
N ALA A 19 -38.18 64.88 60.42
CA ALA A 19 -37.15 65.92 60.21
C ALA A 19 -37.73 67.26 59.71
N HIS A 20 -39.04 67.36 59.45
CA HIS A 20 -39.68 68.55 58.89
C HIS A 20 -40.72 69.23 59.81
N ASP A 21 -40.77 68.86 61.09
CA ASP A 21 -41.70 69.47 62.07
C ASP A 21 -41.00 70.35 63.13
N ASP A 22 -39.88 70.98 62.75
CA ASP A 22 -39.23 72.08 63.52
C ASP A 22 -39.65 73.47 62.97
N GLY A 23 -40.76 73.53 62.25
CA GLY A 23 -41.30 74.72 61.59
C GLY A 23 -42.20 75.58 62.48
N ALA A 24 -41.58 76.37 63.36
CA ALA A 24 -42.00 77.70 63.80
C ALA A 24 -43.51 78.05 63.70
N MET A 25 -44.23 77.84 64.81
CA MET A 25 -45.35 78.69 65.21
C MET A 25 -44.94 79.39 66.51
N ASP A 26 -44.20 80.48 66.34
CA ASP A 26 -43.97 81.52 67.35
C ASP A 26 -45.33 82.15 67.70
N LEU A 27 -46.02 81.53 68.65
CA LEU A 27 -47.00 82.22 69.47
C LEU A 27 -46.33 82.38 70.84
N ASP A 28 -45.90 83.61 71.11
CA ASP A 28 -45.37 84.11 72.40
C ASP A 28 -46.40 83.92 73.54
N ALA A 29 -46.73 82.66 73.85
CA ALA A 29 -47.34 82.29 75.10
C ALA A 29 -46.20 82.33 76.13
N PRO A 30 -46.30 83.17 77.18
CA PRO A 30 -45.22 83.31 78.15
C PRO A 30 -44.87 81.92 78.69
N SER A 31 -43.62 81.50 78.53
CA SER A 31 -43.19 80.17 78.95
C SER A 31 -43.59 79.95 80.41
N ASN A 32 -44.02 78.74 80.77
CA ASN A 32 -44.46 78.47 82.14
C ASN A 32 -43.33 78.75 83.17
N ALA A 33 -42.07 78.74 82.71
CA ALA A 33 -40.89 79.17 83.46
C ALA A 33 -40.92 80.65 83.87
N ASP A 34 -41.62 81.52 83.15
CA ASP A 34 -41.83 82.94 83.50
C ASP A 34 -43.10 83.19 84.32
N ILE A 35 -44.14 82.36 84.14
CA ILE A 35 -45.44 82.55 84.80
C ILE A 35 -45.40 82.07 86.26
N MET A 36 -44.76 80.93 86.51
CA MET A 36 -44.65 80.34 87.85
C MET A 36 -43.94 81.22 88.90
N PRO A 37 -42.75 81.80 88.63
CA PRO A 37 -42.11 82.70 89.58
C PRO A 37 -42.90 84.00 89.78
N LYS A 38 -43.62 84.49 88.76
CA LYS A 38 -44.52 85.66 88.88
C LYS A 38 -45.74 85.36 89.77
N LEU A 39 -46.36 84.19 89.62
CA LEU A 39 -47.47 83.72 90.46
C LEU A 39 -47.05 83.49 91.90
N GLN A 40 -45.89 82.85 92.12
CA GLN A 40 -45.32 82.66 93.45
C GLN A 40 -45.03 84.00 94.12
N LYS A 41 -44.43 84.95 93.40
CA LYS A 41 -44.18 86.30 93.89
C LYS A 41 -45.48 87.04 94.25
N CYS A 42 -46.49 86.98 93.38
CA CYS A 42 -47.79 87.57 93.67
C CYS A 42 -48.43 86.94 94.92
N HIS A 43 -48.33 85.62 95.07
CA HIS A 43 -48.81 84.92 96.26
C HIS A 43 -48.09 85.37 97.54
N THR A 44 -46.75 85.51 97.50
CA THR A 44 -45.97 86.02 98.64
C THR A 44 -46.31 87.47 98.98
N ASP A 45 -46.46 88.34 97.97
CA ASP A 45 -46.80 89.75 98.19
C ASP A 45 -48.20 89.90 98.79
N THR A 46 -49.16 89.06 98.37
CA THR A 46 -50.52 89.05 98.90
C THR A 46 -50.58 88.52 100.33
N MET A 47 -49.76 87.50 100.67
CA MET A 47 -49.56 87.04 102.05
C MET A 47 -49.03 88.15 102.96
N LEU A 48 -48.00 88.87 102.52
CA LEU A 48 -47.41 89.96 103.29
C LEU A 48 -48.39 91.12 103.50
N ASN A 49 -49.20 91.44 102.48
CA ASN A 49 -50.29 92.41 102.59
C ASN A 49 -51.37 91.95 103.57
N LEU A 50 -51.81 90.68 103.50
CA LEU A 50 -52.73 90.10 104.46
C LEU A 50 -52.20 90.22 105.90
N GLN A 51 -50.94 89.84 106.12
CA GLN A 51 -50.29 89.89 107.42
C GLN A 51 -50.26 91.32 107.97
N SER A 52 -49.89 92.29 107.12
CA SER A 52 -49.89 93.72 107.48
C SER A 52 -51.30 94.22 107.86
N ASN A 53 -52.33 93.83 107.11
CA ASN A 53 -53.72 94.21 107.40
C ASN A 53 -54.25 93.55 108.68
N LEU A 54 -53.85 92.30 108.99
CA LEU A 54 -54.19 91.63 110.25
C LEU A 54 -53.53 92.32 111.46
N ASP A 55 -52.28 92.73 111.35
CA ASP A 55 -51.57 93.47 112.40
C ASP A 55 -52.23 94.84 112.68
N LEU A 56 -52.73 95.51 111.64
CA LEU A 56 -53.51 96.75 111.75
C LEU A 56 -54.88 96.49 112.38
N LEU A 57 -55.57 95.43 111.96
CA LEU A 57 -56.87 95.02 112.48
C LEU A 57 -56.83 94.74 113.99
N GLN A 58 -55.73 94.15 114.47
CA GLN A 58 -55.53 93.85 115.89
C GLN A 58 -55.42 95.11 116.75
N LYS A 59 -54.99 96.25 116.17
CA LYS A 59 -54.77 97.53 116.86
C LYS A 59 -55.94 98.51 116.73
N ALA A 60 -56.89 98.29 115.81
CA ALA A 60 -57.97 99.23 115.52
C ALA A 60 -59.15 99.16 116.52
N PRO A 61 -59.65 100.30 117.06
CA PRO A 61 -60.85 100.35 117.90
C PRO A 61 -62.12 99.99 117.12
N ALA A 62 -63.20 99.61 117.82
CA ALA A 62 -64.46 99.22 117.18
C ALA A 62 -65.08 100.43 116.45
N GLY A 63 -65.13 100.37 115.12
CA GLY A 63 -65.61 101.43 114.24
C GLY A 63 -65.50 101.02 112.77
N PRO A 64 -65.99 101.86 111.84
CA PRO A 64 -66.08 101.54 110.41
C PRO A 64 -64.73 101.18 109.75
N GLU A 65 -63.61 101.72 110.25
CA GLU A 65 -62.25 101.37 109.76
C GLU A 65 -61.88 99.90 110.00
N ARG A 66 -62.40 99.29 111.07
CA ARG A 66 -62.15 97.88 111.38
C ARG A 66 -62.88 96.98 110.39
N ASP A 67 -64.09 97.34 109.98
CA ASP A 67 -64.87 96.58 108.99
C ASP A 67 -64.22 96.64 107.60
N GLU A 68 -63.64 97.78 107.23
CA GLU A 68 -62.83 97.91 106.00
C GLU A 68 -61.57 97.04 106.02
N LEU A 69 -60.88 96.93 107.16
CA LEU A 69 -59.73 96.04 107.32
C LEU A 69 -60.12 94.55 107.29
N ILE A 70 -61.27 94.18 107.90
CA ILE A 70 -61.80 92.80 107.79
C ILE A 70 -62.11 92.49 106.33
N PHE A 71 -62.76 93.42 105.63
CA PHE A 71 -63.05 93.28 104.22
C PHE A 71 -61.75 93.13 103.41
N SER A 72 -60.76 93.99 103.62
CA SER A 72 -59.44 93.92 102.97
C SER A 72 -58.74 92.57 103.22
N CYS A 73 -58.73 92.07 104.46
CA CYS A 73 -58.18 90.76 104.80
C CYS A 73 -58.95 89.62 104.12
N SER A 74 -60.29 89.69 104.07
CA SER A 74 -61.11 88.69 103.40
C SER A 74 -60.85 88.65 101.89
N VAL A 75 -60.68 89.82 101.27
CA VAL A 75 -60.30 89.96 99.86
C VAL A 75 -58.90 89.37 99.65
N ALA A 76 -57.91 89.72 100.47
CA ALA A 76 -56.55 89.19 100.38
C ALA A 76 -56.47 87.65 100.54
N LEU A 77 -57.26 87.07 101.46
CA LEU A 77 -57.39 85.61 101.61
C LEU A 77 -58.04 84.95 100.38
N SER A 78 -59.07 85.59 99.81
CA SER A 78 -59.72 85.07 98.61
C SER A 78 -58.78 85.09 97.40
N THR A 79 -57.99 86.16 97.24
CA THR A 79 -56.95 86.26 96.21
C THR A 79 -55.83 85.25 96.43
N LEU A 80 -55.47 84.96 97.69
CA LEU A 80 -54.47 83.96 98.00
C LEU A 80 -54.91 82.54 97.61
N LYS A 81 -56.13 82.16 97.98
CA LYS A 81 -56.72 80.87 97.59
C LYS A 81 -56.83 80.73 96.07
N LEU A 82 -57.15 81.83 95.38
CA LEU A 82 -57.18 81.85 93.92
C LEU A 82 -55.78 81.61 93.34
N LEU A 83 -54.75 82.32 93.84
CA LEU A 83 -53.36 82.15 93.40
C LEU A 83 -52.82 80.75 93.70
N GLN A 84 -53.12 80.18 94.87
CA GLN A 84 -52.72 78.82 95.22
C GLN A 84 -53.36 77.79 94.28
N ARG A 85 -54.65 77.94 93.97
CA ARG A 85 -55.34 77.08 93.00
C ARG A 85 -54.74 77.23 91.60
N GLN A 86 -54.38 78.45 91.21
CA GLN A 86 -53.75 78.73 89.92
C GLN A 86 -52.35 78.12 89.82
N ILE A 87 -51.54 78.21 90.87
CA ILE A 87 -50.22 77.55 90.96
C ILE A 87 -50.37 76.03 90.87
N SER A 88 -51.28 75.43 91.63
CA SER A 88 -51.53 73.98 91.59
C SER A 88 -51.92 73.53 90.18
N LEU A 89 -52.86 74.24 89.54
CA LEU A 89 -53.28 73.93 88.17
C LEU A 89 -52.14 74.08 87.15
N GLN A 90 -51.25 75.06 87.33
CA GLN A 90 -50.10 75.23 86.45
C GLN A 90 -49.05 74.12 86.63
N ILE A 91 -48.80 73.69 87.86
CA ILE A 91 -47.90 72.56 88.17
C ILE A 91 -48.48 71.27 87.60
N ASP A 92 -49.77 71.01 87.85
CA ASP A 92 -50.45 69.80 87.37
C ASP A 92 -50.49 69.76 85.84
N ASN A 93 -50.82 70.90 85.19
CA ASN A 93 -50.79 71.00 83.75
C ASN A 93 -49.37 70.83 83.19
N HIS A 94 -48.35 71.44 83.80
CA HIS A 94 -46.97 71.33 83.32
C HIS A 94 -46.42 69.92 83.48
N HIS A 95 -46.65 69.27 84.62
CA HIS A 95 -46.27 67.87 84.80
C HIS A 95 -47.04 66.96 83.84
N ALA A 96 -48.33 67.20 83.62
CA ALA A 96 -49.11 66.43 82.66
C ALA A 96 -48.59 66.62 81.23
N THR A 97 -48.28 67.84 80.79
CA THR A 97 -47.77 68.10 79.43
C THR A 97 -46.38 67.53 79.23
N VAL A 98 -45.43 67.78 80.15
CA VAL A 98 -44.05 67.28 80.02
C VAL A 98 -44.00 65.76 80.14
N ALA A 99 -44.72 65.17 81.10
CA ALA A 99 -44.77 63.71 81.22
C ALA A 99 -45.45 63.07 80.00
N GLN A 100 -46.46 63.72 79.42
CA GLN A 100 -47.11 63.23 78.21
C GLN A 100 -46.18 63.33 76.98
N GLU A 101 -45.45 64.43 76.81
CA GLU A 101 -44.49 64.61 75.72
C GLU A 101 -43.36 63.59 75.79
N GLU A 102 -42.74 63.42 76.95
CA GLU A 102 -41.67 62.43 77.14
C GLU A 102 -42.20 60.99 76.97
N ARG A 103 -43.42 60.73 77.43
CA ARG A 103 -44.07 59.43 77.20
C ARG A 103 -44.30 59.17 75.71
N VAL A 104 -44.76 60.16 74.94
CA VAL A 104 -44.93 60.03 73.48
C VAL A 104 -43.60 59.76 72.78
N LYS A 105 -42.52 60.43 73.18
CA LYS A 105 -41.16 60.16 72.66
C LYS A 105 -40.70 58.74 72.98
N VAL A 106 -40.90 58.28 74.22
CA VAL A 106 -40.56 56.91 74.64
C VAL A 106 -41.37 55.88 73.86
N GLU A 107 -42.68 56.11 73.67
CA GLU A 107 -43.55 55.23 72.88
C GLU A 107 -43.12 55.19 71.40
N ALA A 108 -42.72 56.32 70.81
CA ALA A 108 -42.19 56.37 69.44
C ALA A 108 -40.86 55.61 69.29
N CYS A 109 -39.92 55.80 70.22
CA CYS A 109 -38.66 55.06 70.25
C CYS A 109 -38.87 53.55 70.45
N SER A 110 -39.82 53.17 71.33
CA SER A 110 -40.21 51.78 71.56
C SER A 110 -40.76 51.12 70.29
N LEU A 111 -41.63 51.83 69.56
CA LEU A 111 -42.18 51.35 68.28
C LEU A 111 -41.08 51.14 67.22
N MET A 112 -40.12 52.07 67.13
CA MET A 112 -38.98 51.93 66.21
C MET A 112 -38.12 50.71 66.57
N LEU A 113 -37.84 50.48 67.86
CA LEU A 113 -37.11 49.31 68.33
C LEU A 113 -37.86 48.01 68.03
N GLN A 114 -39.18 48.00 68.17
CA GLN A 114 -40.01 46.83 67.83
C GLN A 114 -39.97 46.52 66.34
N ASN A 115 -40.02 47.54 65.47
CA ASN A 115 -39.87 47.37 64.02
C ASN A 115 -38.50 46.79 63.64
N LEU A 116 -37.42 47.29 64.23
CA LEU A 116 -36.07 46.76 64.00
C LEU A 116 -35.92 45.32 64.50
N ASN A 117 -36.48 45.00 65.67
CA ASN A 117 -36.47 43.62 66.17
C ASN A 117 -37.27 42.67 65.26
N TYR A 118 -38.40 43.13 64.72
CA TYR A 118 -39.16 42.36 63.74
C TYR A 118 -38.33 42.11 62.47
N GLU A 119 -37.68 43.14 61.92
CA GLU A 119 -36.85 43.01 60.72
C GLU A 119 -35.66 42.09 60.95
N ARG A 120 -34.95 42.23 62.08
CA ARG A 120 -33.87 41.32 62.48
C ARG A 120 -34.36 39.88 62.57
N ASN A 121 -35.49 39.64 63.23
CA ASN A 121 -36.05 38.29 63.38
C ASN A 121 -36.59 37.72 62.06
N TYR A 122 -37.06 38.58 61.16
CA TYR A 122 -37.47 38.19 59.81
C TYR A 122 -36.25 37.79 58.97
N LEU A 123 -35.25 38.66 58.87
CA LEU A 123 -34.01 38.39 58.13
C LEU A 123 -33.27 37.17 58.68
N ARG A 124 -33.28 36.97 60.00
CA ARG A 124 -32.68 35.76 60.60
C ARG A 124 -33.41 34.48 60.17
N ARG A 125 -34.75 34.49 60.18
CA ARG A 125 -35.54 33.35 59.69
C ARG A 125 -35.30 33.10 58.20
N GLU A 126 -35.24 34.15 57.40
CA GLU A 126 -34.98 34.06 55.96
C GLU A 126 -33.56 33.52 55.68
N ILE A 127 -32.55 33.97 56.43
CA ILE A 127 -31.19 33.40 56.36
C ILE A 127 -31.19 31.92 56.78
N ASP A 128 -31.91 31.56 57.84
CA ASP A 128 -31.98 30.17 58.30
C ASP A 128 -32.75 29.27 57.31
N GLU A 129 -33.75 29.81 56.60
CA GLU A 129 -34.43 29.14 55.49
C GLU A 129 -33.47 28.89 54.32
N PHE A 130 -32.67 29.90 53.94
CA PHE A 130 -31.68 29.74 52.86
C PHE A 130 -30.53 28.77 53.21
N LYS A 131 -30.17 28.61 54.49
CA LYS A 131 -29.19 27.60 54.93
C LYS A 131 -29.69 26.16 54.78
N GLY A 132 -31.01 25.97 54.73
CA GLY A 132 -31.64 24.66 54.55
C GLY A 132 -31.74 24.21 53.09
N TRP A 133 -31.29 25.03 52.14
CA TRP A 133 -31.25 24.63 50.73
C TRP A 133 -30.25 23.50 50.54
N LYS A 134 -30.72 22.38 49.98
CA LYS A 134 -29.92 21.21 49.63
C LYS A 134 -29.79 21.11 48.13
N ALA A 135 -28.62 20.72 47.66
CA ALA A 135 -28.33 20.50 46.25
C ALA A 135 -28.51 19.00 45.93
N GLU A 136 -29.76 18.51 45.98
CA GLU A 136 -30.08 17.08 45.86
C GLU A 136 -29.45 16.42 44.61
N ASP A 137 -29.45 17.11 43.47
CA ASP A 137 -28.84 16.62 42.23
C ASP A 137 -27.30 16.49 42.32
N LEU A 138 -26.67 17.36 43.10
CA LEU A 138 -25.22 17.38 43.30
C LEU A 138 -24.80 16.30 44.30
N GLU A 139 -25.59 16.10 45.35
CA GLU A 139 -25.43 14.98 46.30
C GLU A 139 -25.50 13.65 45.55
N LYS A 140 -26.47 13.51 44.64
CA LYS A 140 -26.60 12.32 43.80
C LYS A 140 -25.42 12.13 42.85
N MET A 141 -24.97 13.19 42.18
CA MET A 141 -23.82 13.11 41.27
C MET A 141 -22.54 12.71 42.01
N ALA A 142 -22.29 13.32 43.18
CA ALA A 142 -21.13 12.98 44.00
C ALA A 142 -21.19 11.53 44.51
N ALA A 143 -22.36 11.06 44.92
CA ALA A 143 -22.55 9.67 45.33
C ALA A 143 -22.34 8.68 44.17
N ASP A 144 -22.88 8.97 42.98
CA ASP A 144 -22.72 8.13 41.78
C ASP A 144 -21.24 8.01 41.37
N GLU A 145 -20.47 9.11 41.39
CA GLU A 145 -19.04 9.13 41.03
C GLU A 145 -18.15 8.46 42.09
N LEU A 146 -18.53 8.55 43.37
CA LEU A 146 -17.84 7.86 44.48
C LEU A 146 -18.29 6.39 44.63
N GLY A 147 -19.24 5.92 43.81
CA GLY A 147 -19.80 4.56 43.91
C GLY A 147 -20.59 4.31 45.20
N MET A 148 -21.11 5.36 45.83
CA MET A 148 -21.91 5.29 47.05
C MET A 148 -23.40 5.14 46.69
N ASP A 149 -24.06 4.13 47.25
CA ASP A 149 -25.51 4.00 47.10
C ASP A 149 -26.22 4.99 48.04
N LEU A 150 -27.05 5.88 47.48
CA LEU A 150 -27.69 6.99 48.22
C LEU A 150 -28.56 6.48 49.38
N VAL A 151 -29.04 5.24 49.28
CA VAL A 151 -29.88 4.57 50.28
C VAL A 151 -29.11 4.31 51.59
N THR A 152 -27.79 4.14 51.50
CA THR A 152 -26.93 3.77 52.65
C THR A 152 -26.47 4.99 53.44
N LEU A 153 -26.51 6.20 52.87
CA LEU A 153 -26.07 7.46 53.48
C LEU A 153 -27.07 8.04 54.53
N GLY A 154 -28.23 7.42 54.71
CA GLY A 154 -29.27 7.88 55.65
C GLY A 154 -29.73 6.86 56.68
N GLN A 155 -29.13 5.66 56.69
CA GLN A 155 -29.44 4.64 57.70
C GLN A 155 -28.35 4.66 58.76
N ASP A 156 -28.69 5.16 59.96
CA ASP A 156 -27.87 5.00 61.15
C ASP A 156 -27.68 3.50 61.40
N GLU A 157 -26.53 2.94 60.97
CA GLU A 157 -26.21 1.54 61.18
C GLU A 157 -26.12 1.26 62.69
N GLU A 158 -27.17 0.65 63.25
CA GLU A 158 -27.16 0.06 64.58
C GLU A 158 -26.10 -1.06 64.61
N LYS A 159 -24.90 -0.69 65.09
CA LYS A 159 -23.82 -1.52 65.65
C LYS A 159 -23.99 -3.04 65.51
N ALA A 160 -23.39 -3.59 64.45
CA ALA A 160 -22.96 -4.97 64.45
C ALA A 160 -21.49 -5.03 64.92
N ASP A 161 -21.25 -5.58 66.12
CA ASP A 161 -19.92 -5.89 66.66
C ASP A 161 -19.26 -6.95 65.76
N GLY A 162 -18.39 -6.51 64.86
CA GLY A 162 -17.60 -7.37 63.98
C GLY A 162 -16.23 -6.76 63.74
N ASP A 163 -15.26 -7.16 64.55
CA ASP A 163 -13.85 -6.77 64.49
C ASP A 163 -13.19 -7.28 63.20
N VAL A 164 -13.21 -6.47 62.15
CA VAL A 164 -12.42 -6.65 60.94
C VAL A 164 -11.63 -5.37 60.71
N HIS A 165 -10.36 -5.42 61.09
CA HIS A 165 -9.38 -4.38 60.86
C HIS A 165 -9.03 -4.33 59.36
N MET A 166 -9.73 -3.48 58.61
CA MET A 166 -9.37 -3.04 57.27
C MET A 166 -9.03 -1.55 57.37
N ASP A 167 -7.97 -1.15 56.66
CA ASP A 167 -7.29 0.14 56.74
C ASP A 167 -8.23 1.35 56.77
N ASP A 168 -7.84 2.40 57.51
CA ASP A 168 -8.57 3.65 57.78
C ASP A 168 -8.89 4.47 56.50
N GLU A 169 -9.67 3.92 55.58
CA GLU A 169 -10.38 4.69 54.57
C GLU A 169 -11.43 5.53 55.31
N LYS A 170 -11.27 6.86 55.25
CA LYS A 170 -12.19 7.81 55.87
C LYS A 170 -13.59 7.56 55.32
N LYS A 171 -14.43 6.88 56.10
CA LYS A 171 -15.84 6.63 55.80
C LYS A 171 -16.53 7.98 55.63
N ILE A 172 -16.98 8.27 54.41
CA ILE A 172 -17.77 9.46 54.08
C ILE A 172 -19.15 9.25 54.72
N ASN A 173 -19.47 10.03 55.74
CA ASN A 173 -20.66 9.80 56.58
C ASN A 173 -21.79 10.80 56.31
N SER A 174 -21.58 11.77 55.42
CA SER A 174 -22.59 12.76 55.06
C SER A 174 -22.60 13.05 53.56
N PRO A 175 -23.77 13.43 53.00
CA PRO A 175 -23.86 13.85 51.60
C PRO A 175 -23.04 15.11 51.33
N GLU A 176 -22.84 15.99 52.33
CA GLU A 176 -21.95 17.15 52.19
C GLU A 176 -20.48 16.74 52.04
N GLU A 177 -20.01 15.77 52.84
CA GLU A 177 -18.65 15.22 52.71
C GLU A 177 -18.45 14.51 51.36
N ALA A 178 -19.50 13.89 50.81
CA ALA A 178 -19.45 13.29 49.47
C ALA A 178 -19.25 14.36 48.39
N ILE A 179 -19.97 15.48 48.47
CA ILE A 179 -19.78 16.61 47.55
C ILE A 179 -18.38 17.20 47.68
N ASP A 180 -17.90 17.39 48.91
CA ASP A 180 -16.54 17.91 49.17
C ASP A 180 -15.47 16.97 48.60
N ALA A 181 -15.61 15.66 48.84
CA ALA A 181 -14.72 14.64 48.30
C ALA A 181 -14.76 14.57 46.77
N TYR A 182 -15.92 14.75 46.14
CA TYR A 182 -16.05 14.77 44.67
C TYR A 182 -15.31 15.96 44.05
N PHE A 183 -15.45 17.17 44.61
CA PHE A 183 -14.82 18.36 44.04
C PHE A 183 -13.32 18.48 44.34
N PHE A 184 -12.90 18.10 45.55
CA PHE A 184 -11.56 18.41 46.03
C PHE A 184 -10.70 17.17 46.27
N GLY A 185 -11.28 15.96 46.22
CA GLY A 185 -10.59 14.71 46.56
C GLY A 185 -10.31 14.54 48.05
N ASP A 186 -10.73 15.49 48.89
CA ASP A 186 -10.63 15.43 50.34
C ASP A 186 -11.83 16.12 51.01
N ALA A 187 -12.06 15.79 52.29
CA ALA A 187 -13.07 16.43 53.12
C ALA A 187 -12.55 17.68 53.88
N GLN A 188 -11.36 18.19 53.53
CA GLN A 188 -10.78 19.35 54.23
C GLN A 188 -11.32 20.67 53.67
N HIS A 189 -11.73 20.67 52.40
CA HIS A 189 -12.25 21.83 51.70
C HIS A 189 -13.75 21.73 51.59
N SER A 190 -14.47 22.76 52.07
CA SER A 190 -15.92 22.80 51.93
C SER A 190 -16.31 23.49 50.62
N HIS A 191 -17.23 22.87 49.88
CA HIS A 191 -17.93 23.45 48.73
C HIS A 191 -18.75 24.69 49.11
N ARG A 192 -19.05 24.88 50.41
CA ARG A 192 -19.73 26.07 50.92
C ARG A 192 -18.81 27.28 51.10
N ASP A 193 -17.50 27.10 51.04
CA ASP A 193 -16.55 28.22 51.11
C ASP A 193 -16.49 28.95 49.75
N PRO A 194 -16.84 30.24 49.69
CA PRO A 194 -16.77 31.01 48.45
C PRO A 194 -15.35 31.09 47.86
N ALA A 195 -14.29 30.89 48.65
CA ALA A 195 -12.92 30.85 48.14
C ALA A 195 -12.68 29.65 47.19
N ASN A 196 -13.41 28.56 47.36
CA ASN A 196 -13.27 27.34 46.57
C ASN A 196 -14.17 27.32 45.31
N HIS A 197 -14.99 28.35 45.10
CA HIS A 197 -15.99 28.39 44.03
C HIS A 197 -15.37 28.31 42.62
N GLU A 198 -14.21 28.94 42.40
CA GLU A 198 -13.52 28.87 41.11
C GLU A 198 -13.01 27.45 40.81
N SER A 199 -12.52 26.75 41.83
CA SER A 199 -12.09 25.35 41.70
C SER A 199 -13.28 24.44 41.36
N MET A 200 -14.42 24.61 42.03
CA MET A 200 -15.65 23.86 41.70
C MET A 200 -16.13 24.11 40.28
N LEU A 201 -16.14 25.37 39.83
CA LEU A 201 -16.54 25.71 38.45
C LEU A 201 -15.59 25.10 37.42
N THR A 202 -14.29 25.10 37.72
CA THR A 202 -13.27 24.49 36.85
C THR A 202 -13.51 22.99 36.75
N LYS A 203 -13.71 22.30 37.89
CA LYS A 203 -13.99 20.87 37.92
C LYS A 203 -15.29 20.50 37.18
N LEU A 204 -16.37 21.26 37.38
CA LEU A 204 -17.62 21.04 36.64
C LEU A 204 -17.47 21.26 35.13
N GLN A 205 -16.63 22.22 34.73
CA GLN A 205 -16.37 22.49 33.32
C GLN A 205 -15.51 21.38 32.71
N GLU A 206 -14.48 20.89 33.42
CA GLU A 206 -13.68 19.72 33.03
C GLU A 206 -14.57 18.48 32.86
N ASP A 207 -15.41 18.16 33.85
CA ASP A 207 -16.29 16.99 33.80
C ASP A 207 -17.32 17.10 32.67
N LYS A 208 -17.81 18.32 32.39
CA LYS A 208 -18.69 18.58 31.24
C LYS A 208 -17.96 18.33 29.91
N ASP A 209 -16.72 18.80 29.78
CA ASP A 209 -15.92 18.66 28.57
C ASP A 209 -15.51 17.20 28.36
N GLU A 210 -15.14 16.48 29.43
CA GLU A 210 -14.86 15.04 29.42
C GLU A 210 -16.11 14.24 29.01
N ARG A 211 -17.27 14.51 29.62
CA ARG A 211 -18.54 13.87 29.20
C ARG A 211 -18.89 14.18 27.76
N SER A 212 -18.62 15.40 27.27
CA SER A 212 -18.80 15.75 25.85
C SER A 212 -17.89 14.92 24.94
N SER A 213 -16.60 14.81 25.29
CA SER A 213 -15.62 13.99 24.56
C SER A 213 -16.02 12.51 24.51
N LEU A 214 -16.45 11.95 25.65
CA LEU A 214 -16.93 10.57 25.72
C LEU A 214 -18.19 10.33 24.88
N VAL A 215 -19.11 11.31 24.82
CA VAL A 215 -20.28 11.24 23.94
C VAL A 215 -19.88 11.26 22.47
N GLU A 216 -18.91 12.09 22.08
CA GLU A 216 -18.37 12.12 20.72
C GLU A 216 -17.68 10.80 20.35
N GLU A 217 -16.84 10.26 21.22
CA GLU A 217 -16.17 8.96 21.00
C GLU A 217 -17.18 7.81 20.91
N LEU A 218 -18.20 7.80 21.77
CA LEU A 218 -19.29 6.83 21.71
C LEU A 218 -20.11 6.98 20.42
N SER A 219 -20.27 8.20 19.90
CA SER A 219 -20.92 8.44 18.61
C SER A 219 -20.08 7.91 17.43
N LYS A 220 -18.76 8.11 17.45
CA LYS A 220 -17.80 7.62 16.45
C LYS A 220 -17.75 6.09 16.47
N SER A 221 -17.66 5.49 17.65
CA SER A 221 -17.69 4.02 17.83
C SER A 221 -19.00 3.41 17.34
N LYS A 222 -20.14 4.06 17.59
CA LYS A 222 -21.45 3.63 17.04
C LYS A 222 -21.49 3.70 15.51
N LEU A 223 -20.84 4.70 14.90
CA LEU A 223 -20.75 4.84 13.45
C LEU A 223 -19.87 3.74 12.85
N GLU A 224 -18.68 3.49 13.42
CA GLU A 224 -17.77 2.43 13.02
C GLU A 224 -18.43 1.04 13.15
N LEU A 225 -19.14 0.78 14.25
CA LEU A 225 -19.92 -0.45 14.43
C LEU A 225 -20.95 -0.64 13.32
N LYS A 226 -21.68 0.42 12.95
CA LYS A 226 -22.65 0.37 11.84
C LYS A 226 -21.96 0.10 10.50
N GLU A 227 -20.79 0.67 10.26
CA GLU A 227 -20.01 0.41 9.04
C GLU A 227 -19.51 -1.04 8.98
N LEU A 228 -18.98 -1.57 10.09
CA LEU A 228 -18.56 -2.97 10.20
C LEU A 228 -19.74 -3.93 10.05
N GLN A 229 -20.91 -3.61 10.61
CA GLN A 229 -22.14 -4.38 10.40
C GLN A 229 -22.55 -4.39 8.92
N ARG A 230 -22.47 -3.24 8.23
CA ARG A 230 -22.72 -3.14 6.79
C ARG A 230 -21.73 -3.98 5.97
N LYS A 231 -20.43 -3.90 6.28
CA LYS A 231 -19.37 -4.71 5.64
C LYS A 231 -19.63 -6.21 5.87
N ARG A 232 -20.00 -6.60 7.10
CA ARG A 232 -20.36 -7.98 7.44
C ARG A 232 -21.56 -8.46 6.63
N GLU A 233 -22.60 -7.65 6.49
CA GLU A 233 -23.79 -8.01 5.71
C GLU A 233 -23.49 -8.09 4.21
N GLN A 234 -22.69 -7.17 3.66
CA GLN A 234 -22.20 -7.23 2.28
C GLN A 234 -21.40 -8.51 2.03
N LEU A 235 -20.45 -8.85 2.92
CA LEU A 235 -19.66 -10.08 2.85
C LEU A 235 -20.53 -11.32 3.01
N ARG A 236 -21.52 -11.31 3.92
CA ARG A 236 -22.47 -12.42 4.07
C ARG A 236 -23.29 -12.61 2.80
N ASN A 237 -23.80 -11.54 2.21
CA ASN A 237 -24.54 -11.59 0.96
C ASN A 237 -23.66 -12.14 -0.18
N PHE A 238 -22.41 -11.68 -0.29
CA PHE A 238 -21.44 -12.24 -1.24
C PHE A 238 -21.20 -13.73 -1.00
N LEU A 239 -20.93 -14.16 0.25
CA LEU A 239 -20.73 -15.56 0.62
C LEU A 239 -21.95 -16.43 0.29
N THR A 240 -23.18 -15.92 0.44
CA THR A 240 -24.39 -16.67 0.04
C THR A 240 -24.55 -16.79 -1.48
N GLN A 241 -23.91 -15.91 -2.27
CA GLN A 241 -23.87 -16.02 -3.73
C GLN A 241 -22.81 -17.00 -4.21
N ILE A 242 -21.72 -17.21 -3.44
CA ILE A 242 -20.62 -18.08 -3.86
C ILE A 242 -21.08 -19.50 -4.17
N PRO A 243 -21.94 -20.21 -3.41
CA PRO A 243 -22.38 -21.56 -3.81
C PRO A 243 -23.31 -21.57 -5.02
N LYS A 244 -24.03 -20.48 -5.27
CA LYS A 244 -24.99 -20.38 -6.39
C LYS A 244 -24.26 -20.32 -7.72
N LYS A 245 -23.19 -19.53 -7.83
CA LYS A 245 -22.43 -19.36 -9.08
C LYS A 245 -21.79 -20.67 -9.61
N PRO A 246 -21.09 -21.50 -8.82
CA PRO A 246 -20.61 -22.81 -9.21
C PRO A 246 -21.74 -23.76 -9.58
N SER A 247 -22.90 -23.72 -8.89
CA SER A 247 -24.04 -24.54 -9.29
C SER A 247 -24.60 -24.11 -10.66
N GLU A 248 -24.64 -22.81 -10.94
CA GLU A 248 -25.00 -22.29 -12.27
C GLU A 248 -23.95 -22.67 -13.32
N MET A 249 -22.65 -22.55 -13.00
CA MET A 249 -21.55 -22.99 -13.87
C MET A 249 -21.56 -24.49 -14.09
N GLU A 250 -21.91 -25.30 -13.09
CA GLU A 250 -22.04 -26.76 -13.18
C GLU A 250 -23.19 -27.11 -14.11
N LYS A 251 -24.35 -26.45 -13.97
CA LYS A 251 -25.48 -26.62 -14.91
C LYS A 251 -25.13 -26.25 -16.35
N VAL A 252 -24.41 -25.15 -16.56
CA VAL A 252 -23.92 -24.78 -17.90
C VAL A 252 -22.88 -25.79 -18.40
N GLY A 253 -22.00 -26.23 -17.50
CA GLY A 253 -20.95 -27.20 -17.74
C GLY A 253 -21.46 -28.63 -17.95
N GLU A 254 -22.66 -28.99 -17.50
CA GLU A 254 -23.24 -30.33 -17.65
C GLU A 254 -23.33 -30.72 -19.13
N SER A 255 -23.70 -29.78 -20.01
CA SER A 255 -23.77 -30.00 -21.46
C SER A 255 -22.40 -30.30 -22.06
N LEU A 256 -21.36 -29.55 -21.64
CA LEU A 256 -19.97 -29.80 -22.05
C LEU A 256 -19.43 -31.09 -21.45
N SER A 257 -19.75 -31.37 -20.19
CA SER A 257 -19.36 -32.62 -19.53
C SER A 257 -20.00 -33.81 -20.23
N GLY A 258 -21.24 -33.67 -20.69
CA GLY A 258 -21.97 -34.65 -21.49
C GLY A 258 -21.31 -34.83 -22.85
N PHE A 259 -20.83 -33.76 -23.50
CA PHE A 259 -20.05 -33.84 -24.73
C PHE A 259 -18.73 -34.60 -24.52
N PHE A 260 -17.91 -34.22 -23.52
CA PHE A 260 -16.64 -34.90 -23.25
C PHE A 260 -16.82 -36.34 -22.72
N LYS A 261 -17.88 -36.63 -21.96
CA LYS A 261 -18.22 -37.99 -21.51
C LYS A 261 -18.86 -38.83 -22.63
N GLY A 262 -19.65 -38.21 -23.51
CA GLY A 262 -20.41 -38.83 -24.59
C GLY A 262 -19.63 -39.04 -25.89
N CYS A 263 -18.58 -38.23 -26.15
CA CYS A 263 -17.62 -38.43 -27.25
C CYS A 263 -16.92 -39.79 -27.22
N LYS A 264 -17.04 -40.56 -26.11
CA LYS A 264 -16.62 -41.96 -26.03
C LYS A 264 -17.36 -42.92 -26.98
N ALA A 265 -18.58 -42.60 -27.40
CA ALA A 265 -19.44 -43.57 -28.09
C ALA A 265 -19.54 -43.38 -29.62
N GLU A 266 -19.36 -42.15 -30.14
CA GLU A 266 -19.70 -41.84 -31.53
C GLU A 266 -18.50 -41.73 -32.50
N TRP A 267 -17.27 -41.64 -31.99
CA TRP A 267 -16.06 -41.69 -32.84
C TRP A 267 -15.64 -43.11 -33.24
N LEU A 268 -16.43 -44.12 -32.87
CA LEU A 268 -16.35 -45.51 -33.33
C LEU A 268 -16.84 -45.62 -34.79
N CYS A 269 -16.11 -45.01 -35.72
CA CYS A 269 -16.21 -45.37 -37.13
C CYS A 269 -15.62 -46.77 -37.35
N SER A 270 -16.52 -47.76 -37.41
CA SER A 270 -16.54 -49.03 -38.18
C SER A 270 -15.33 -49.96 -38.34
N ASP A 271 -14.11 -49.62 -37.90
CA ASP A 271 -12.99 -50.54 -37.90
C ASP A 271 -12.72 -51.05 -36.47
N GLU A 272 -13.22 -52.26 -36.15
CA GLU A 272 -13.21 -52.85 -34.80
C GLU A 272 -11.81 -52.96 -34.17
N ALA A 273 -10.74 -53.00 -34.96
CA ALA A 273 -9.37 -53.10 -34.45
C ALA A 273 -8.74 -51.75 -34.03
N GLY A 274 -9.27 -50.62 -34.51
CA GLY A 274 -8.73 -49.27 -34.22
C GLY A 274 -9.49 -48.52 -33.13
N ALA A 275 -10.69 -48.96 -32.79
CA ALA A 275 -11.58 -48.25 -31.88
C ALA A 275 -11.21 -48.43 -30.39
N GLU A 276 -10.63 -49.57 -30.02
CA GLU A 276 -10.20 -49.83 -28.65
C GLU A 276 -9.03 -48.90 -28.26
N LYS A 277 -8.05 -48.73 -29.16
CA LYS A 277 -6.92 -47.80 -28.99
C LYS A 277 -7.36 -46.32 -28.92
N LYS A 278 -8.31 -45.91 -29.77
CA LYS A 278 -8.87 -44.54 -29.71
C LYS A 278 -9.67 -44.30 -28.43
N LEU A 279 -10.34 -45.31 -27.90
CA LEU A 279 -11.07 -45.23 -26.63
C LEU A 279 -10.11 -45.14 -25.43
N GLU A 280 -8.97 -45.85 -25.46
CA GLU A 280 -7.91 -45.69 -24.47
C GLU A 280 -7.27 -44.31 -24.52
N LEU A 281 -7.01 -43.77 -25.73
CA LEU A 281 -6.48 -42.43 -25.91
C LEU A 281 -7.46 -41.32 -25.46
N ALA A 282 -8.77 -41.50 -25.68
CA ALA A 282 -9.79 -40.60 -25.15
C ALA A 282 -9.93 -40.73 -23.62
N LYS A 283 -9.69 -41.91 -23.04
CA LYS A 283 -9.65 -42.11 -21.58
C LYS A 283 -8.42 -41.48 -20.94
N THR A 284 -7.27 -41.46 -21.61
CA THR A 284 -6.05 -40.77 -21.14
C THR A 284 -6.14 -39.25 -21.31
N LEU A 285 -6.86 -38.74 -22.32
CA LEU A 285 -7.17 -37.31 -22.42
C LEU A 285 -8.22 -36.84 -21.39
N ALA A 286 -9.13 -37.73 -20.98
CA ALA A 286 -10.06 -37.51 -19.88
C ALA A 286 -9.45 -37.82 -18.50
N CYS A 287 -8.11 -37.90 -18.40
CA CYS A 287 -7.44 -38.24 -17.16
C CYS A 287 -7.92 -37.32 -16.02
N PRO A 288 -8.35 -37.91 -14.89
CA PRO A 288 -8.64 -37.13 -13.71
C PRO A 288 -7.37 -36.34 -13.34
N PRO A 289 -7.50 -35.04 -12.97
CA PRO A 289 -6.36 -34.24 -12.54
C PRO A 289 -5.53 -35.01 -11.51
N SER A 290 -4.21 -34.98 -11.66
CA SER A 290 -3.27 -35.85 -10.93
C SER A 290 -3.52 -35.94 -9.42
N LEU A 291 -3.00 -36.99 -8.78
CA LEU A 291 -3.04 -37.22 -7.33
C LEU A 291 -2.56 -36.01 -6.49
N LYS A 292 -1.86 -35.04 -7.10
CA LYS A 292 -1.42 -33.77 -6.49
C LYS A 292 -2.49 -32.68 -6.49
N ARG A 293 -3.75 -32.96 -6.88
CA ARG A 293 -4.84 -31.97 -6.86
C ARG A 293 -5.00 -31.31 -5.48
N THR A 294 -4.84 -32.08 -4.40
CA THR A 294 -4.94 -31.57 -3.03
C THR A 294 -3.81 -30.59 -2.73
N ASP A 295 -2.58 -30.91 -3.13
CA ASP A 295 -1.41 -30.02 -2.96
C ASP A 295 -1.58 -28.75 -3.79
N ARG A 296 -2.11 -28.86 -5.02
CA ARG A 296 -2.47 -27.69 -5.85
C ARG A 296 -3.57 -26.86 -5.24
N PHE A 297 -4.53 -27.48 -4.57
CA PHE A 297 -5.60 -26.77 -3.87
C PHE A 297 -5.09 -26.08 -2.60
N GLN A 298 -4.15 -26.71 -1.88
CA GLN A 298 -3.45 -26.06 -0.77
C GLN A 298 -2.56 -24.91 -1.26
N LEU A 299 -1.94 -25.04 -2.43
CA LEU A 299 -1.31 -23.91 -3.13
C LEU A 299 -2.33 -22.88 -3.63
N ALA A 300 -3.54 -23.27 -4.05
CA ALA A 300 -4.61 -22.33 -4.39
C ALA A 300 -5.10 -21.54 -3.15
N GLN A 301 -4.97 -22.14 -1.97
CA GLN A 301 -5.17 -21.45 -0.69
C GLN A 301 -3.98 -20.59 -0.28
N SER A 302 -2.79 -20.80 -0.88
CA SER A 302 -1.66 -19.89 -0.69
C SER A 302 -2.02 -18.51 -1.26
N LYS A 303 -1.43 -17.45 -0.69
CA LYS A 303 -1.72 -16.05 -1.02
C LYS A 303 -1.21 -15.64 -2.42
N LEU A 304 -1.17 -16.57 -3.39
CA LEU A 304 -0.82 -16.30 -4.78
C LEU A 304 -1.79 -15.29 -5.39
N ALA A 305 -1.24 -14.30 -6.09
CA ALA A 305 -2.04 -13.39 -6.89
C ALA A 305 -2.79 -14.16 -7.99
N SER A 306 -3.97 -13.68 -8.40
CA SER A 306 -4.80 -14.37 -9.40
C SER A 306 -4.07 -14.66 -10.73
N PRO A 307 -3.22 -13.77 -11.27
CA PRO A 307 -2.42 -14.07 -12.46
C PRO A 307 -1.42 -15.21 -12.24
N LEU A 308 -0.71 -15.22 -11.11
CA LEU A 308 0.23 -16.29 -10.77
C LEU A 308 -0.46 -17.62 -10.51
N TYR A 309 -1.65 -17.60 -9.91
CA TYR A 309 -2.46 -18.81 -9.76
C TYR A 309 -2.84 -19.40 -11.12
N THR A 310 -3.27 -18.54 -12.05
CA THR A 310 -3.63 -18.94 -13.41
C THR A 310 -2.41 -19.52 -14.14
N LEU A 311 -1.27 -18.84 -14.05
CA LEU A 311 0.01 -19.30 -14.57
C LEU A 311 0.39 -20.68 -14.01
N PHE A 312 0.44 -20.81 -12.68
CA PHE A 312 0.75 -22.07 -12.00
C PHE A 312 -0.17 -23.20 -12.46
N PHE A 313 -1.47 -22.93 -12.55
CA PHE A 313 -2.46 -23.91 -13.00
C PHE A 313 -2.23 -24.34 -14.45
N GLN A 314 -1.94 -23.39 -15.36
CA GLN A 314 -1.64 -23.70 -16.76
C GLN A 314 -0.36 -24.52 -16.90
N ILE A 315 0.71 -24.15 -16.20
CA ILE A 315 1.99 -24.87 -16.22
C ILE A 315 1.81 -26.28 -15.65
N ALA A 316 1.16 -26.41 -14.50
CA ALA A 316 0.94 -27.69 -13.86
C ALA A 316 0.02 -28.59 -14.70
N GLY A 317 -0.99 -28.01 -15.35
CA GLY A 317 -1.88 -28.70 -16.29
C GLY A 317 -1.13 -29.18 -17.54
N TYR A 318 -0.20 -28.37 -18.06
CA TYR A 318 0.68 -28.75 -19.16
C TYR A 318 1.54 -29.95 -18.76
N ILE A 319 2.27 -29.87 -17.64
CA ILE A 319 3.14 -30.94 -17.13
C ILE A 319 2.34 -32.24 -16.91
N ASP A 320 1.14 -32.16 -16.32
CA ASP A 320 0.30 -33.33 -16.10
C ASP A 320 -0.15 -33.99 -17.41
N ALA A 321 -0.63 -33.19 -18.37
CA ALA A 321 -1.08 -33.68 -19.67
C ALA A 321 0.03 -34.41 -20.44
N TRP A 322 1.29 -34.06 -20.17
CA TRP A 322 2.45 -34.74 -20.72
C TRP A 322 2.84 -36.00 -19.96
N SER A 323 2.79 -35.98 -18.64
CA SER A 323 3.07 -37.17 -17.83
C SER A 323 2.13 -38.33 -18.16
N THR A 324 0.89 -38.04 -18.53
CA THR A 324 -0.07 -39.06 -18.97
C THR A 324 0.26 -39.62 -20.35
N LEU A 325 0.83 -38.78 -21.23
CA LEU A 325 1.29 -39.19 -22.56
C LEU A 325 2.55 -40.07 -22.49
N ASP A 326 3.40 -39.84 -21.49
CA ASP A 326 4.60 -40.66 -21.25
C ASP A 326 4.30 -42.10 -20.83
N HIS A 327 3.04 -42.43 -20.54
CA HIS A 327 2.60 -43.80 -20.29
C HIS A 327 2.10 -44.52 -21.56
N LEU A 328 1.96 -43.84 -22.70
CA LEU A 328 1.58 -44.48 -23.96
C LEU A 328 2.77 -45.25 -24.54
N ASP A 329 2.49 -46.42 -25.11
CA ASP A 329 3.48 -47.24 -25.80
C ASP A 329 4.03 -46.49 -27.02
N LYS A 330 5.28 -46.80 -27.41
CA LYS A 330 5.99 -46.11 -28.51
C LYS A 330 5.17 -46.11 -29.81
N GLU A 331 4.57 -47.24 -30.17
CA GLU A 331 3.73 -47.35 -31.38
C GLU A 331 2.52 -46.39 -31.37
N GLU A 332 1.98 -46.08 -30.19
CA GLU A 332 0.84 -45.16 -30.04
C GLU A 332 1.28 -43.70 -30.12
N ARG A 333 2.50 -43.39 -29.64
CA ARG A 333 3.09 -42.05 -29.80
C ARG A 333 3.39 -41.74 -31.26
N ASP A 334 3.99 -42.70 -31.96
CA ASP A 334 4.35 -42.58 -33.37
C ASP A 334 3.07 -42.39 -34.21
N ALA A 335 1.98 -43.10 -33.88
CA ALA A 335 0.69 -42.98 -34.58
C ALA A 335 0.00 -41.62 -34.41
N CYS A 336 0.33 -40.85 -33.37
CA CYS A 336 -0.31 -39.57 -33.11
C CYS A 336 0.46 -38.36 -33.72
N ASN A 337 1.56 -38.59 -34.46
CA ASN A 337 2.49 -37.54 -34.89
C ASN A 337 2.94 -36.65 -33.71
N LEU A 338 3.03 -37.23 -32.50
CA LEU A 338 3.49 -36.53 -31.30
C LEU A 338 5.02 -36.59 -31.13
N GLU A 339 5.75 -37.20 -32.06
CA GLU A 339 7.23 -37.20 -32.04
C GLU A 339 7.85 -35.80 -32.14
N GLU A 340 7.15 -34.82 -32.74
CA GLU A 340 7.57 -33.42 -32.77
C GLU A 340 7.38 -32.68 -31.44
N LEU A 341 6.75 -33.35 -30.47
CA LEU A 341 6.27 -32.74 -29.26
C LEU A 341 7.35 -32.91 -28.18
N ILE A 342 7.97 -31.81 -27.78
CA ILE A 342 9.00 -31.82 -26.73
C ILE A 342 8.33 -32.10 -25.38
N GLY A 343 8.64 -33.25 -24.78
CA GLY A 343 8.06 -33.73 -23.53
C GLY A 343 8.29 -32.78 -22.36
N ALA A 344 7.40 -32.83 -21.36
CA ALA A 344 7.57 -32.13 -20.08
C ALA A 344 8.48 -32.88 -19.10
N ASP A 345 9.24 -33.88 -19.58
CA ASP A 345 10.09 -34.69 -18.72
C ASP A 345 11.20 -33.83 -18.09
N GLY A 346 11.33 -33.94 -16.76
CA GLY A 346 12.24 -33.09 -15.98
C GLY A 346 11.75 -31.66 -15.76
N MET A 347 10.49 -31.34 -16.08
CA MET A 347 9.85 -30.11 -15.64
C MET A 347 9.13 -30.30 -14.31
N SER A 348 9.25 -29.31 -13.42
CA SER A 348 8.45 -29.25 -12.20
C SER A 348 8.10 -27.81 -11.89
N VAL A 349 6.92 -27.61 -11.30
CA VAL A 349 6.43 -26.29 -10.90
C VAL A 349 6.06 -26.30 -9.43
N SER A 350 6.47 -25.26 -8.71
CA SER A 350 6.20 -25.05 -7.29
C SER A 350 5.84 -23.58 -7.04
N ALA A 351 5.14 -23.31 -5.94
CA ALA A 351 5.01 -21.94 -5.43
C ALA A 351 5.96 -21.80 -4.24
N ILE A 352 6.72 -20.71 -4.25
CA ILE A 352 7.74 -20.41 -3.26
C ILE A 352 7.45 -19.06 -2.60
N PRO A 353 7.74 -18.87 -1.31
CA PRO A 353 7.71 -17.53 -0.71
C PRO A 353 8.68 -16.61 -1.42
N SER A 354 8.27 -15.37 -1.71
CA SER A 354 9.15 -14.40 -2.37
C SER A 354 10.29 -14.01 -1.45
N LYS A 355 11.51 -13.97 -1.98
CA LYS A 355 12.70 -13.59 -1.21
C LYS A 355 12.66 -12.12 -0.77
N ASN A 356 11.97 -11.27 -1.53
CA ASN A 356 11.87 -9.84 -1.25
C ASN A 356 10.83 -9.52 -0.15
N ALA A 357 9.96 -10.48 0.18
CA ALA A 357 8.88 -10.29 1.15
C ALA A 357 9.32 -10.27 2.62
N GLU A 358 10.57 -10.68 2.91
CA GLU A 358 11.05 -10.73 4.30
C GLU A 358 11.19 -9.33 4.93
N GLU A 359 11.32 -8.26 4.12
CA GLU A 359 11.50 -6.89 4.61
C GLU A 359 10.19 -6.17 4.96
N GLU A 360 9.08 -6.47 4.26
CA GLU A 360 7.83 -5.70 4.39
C GLU A 360 6.73 -6.40 5.22
N GLY A 361 7.00 -7.60 5.77
CA GLY A 361 6.01 -8.36 6.55
C GLY A 361 4.82 -8.90 5.76
N ASN A 362 4.70 -8.56 4.47
CA ASN A 362 3.73 -9.11 3.54
C ASN A 362 4.32 -10.31 2.81
N GLN A 363 4.00 -11.52 3.25
CA GLN A 363 4.34 -12.76 2.54
C GLN A 363 3.71 -12.80 1.14
N THR A 364 4.44 -12.34 0.13
CA THR A 364 4.13 -12.58 -1.28
C THR A 364 4.66 -13.94 -1.72
N TRP A 365 4.03 -14.52 -2.74
CA TRP A 365 4.37 -15.84 -3.26
C TRP A 365 4.70 -15.72 -4.73
N ASP A 366 5.79 -16.38 -5.13
CA ASP A 366 6.27 -16.49 -6.50
C ASP A 366 6.02 -17.91 -7.02
N VAL A 367 6.02 -18.09 -8.34
CA VAL A 367 5.93 -19.39 -8.99
C VAL A 367 7.28 -19.76 -9.56
N GLU A 368 7.86 -20.89 -9.15
CA GLU A 368 9.12 -21.39 -9.67
C GLU A 368 8.87 -22.55 -10.63
N LEU A 369 9.36 -22.42 -11.86
CA LEU A 369 9.43 -23.47 -12.87
C LEU A 369 10.87 -23.98 -12.95
N SER A 370 11.08 -25.21 -12.53
CA SER A 370 12.36 -25.91 -12.63
C SER A 370 12.37 -26.79 -13.88
N ILE A 371 13.36 -26.62 -14.74
CA ILE A 371 13.53 -27.34 -16.00
C ILE A 371 14.89 -28.05 -15.98
N SER A 372 14.89 -29.38 -16.00
CA SER A 372 16.10 -30.20 -16.12
C SER A 372 16.70 -30.06 -17.53
N THR A 373 17.90 -29.52 -17.63
CA THR A 373 18.60 -29.41 -18.92
C THR A 373 19.06 -30.76 -19.47
N VAL A 374 19.23 -31.76 -18.60
CA VAL A 374 19.69 -33.11 -18.97
C VAL A 374 18.70 -33.80 -19.90
N ASN A 375 17.40 -33.55 -19.72
CA ASN A 375 16.34 -34.18 -20.51
C ASN A 375 16.08 -33.43 -21.84
N ILE A 376 16.56 -32.19 -21.96
CA ILE A 376 16.35 -31.34 -23.13
C ILE A 376 17.47 -31.48 -24.15
N ILE A 377 18.69 -31.68 -23.68
CA ILE A 377 19.89 -31.68 -24.52
C ILE A 377 20.02 -33.04 -25.24
N PRO A 378 20.25 -33.06 -26.56
CA PRO A 378 20.52 -34.29 -27.29
C PRO A 378 21.69 -35.09 -26.67
N ALA A 379 21.58 -36.41 -26.65
CA ALA A 379 22.56 -37.29 -26.00
C ALA A 379 23.99 -37.08 -26.52
N GLU A 380 24.12 -36.70 -27.79
CA GLU A 380 25.37 -36.37 -28.46
C GLU A 380 26.03 -35.14 -27.82
N ILE A 381 25.27 -34.06 -27.64
CA ILE A 381 25.75 -32.83 -27.00
C ILE A 381 26.11 -33.10 -25.54
N ALA A 382 25.29 -33.89 -24.82
CA ALA A 382 25.57 -34.27 -23.44
C ALA A 382 26.92 -35.01 -23.32
N THR A 383 27.22 -35.91 -24.27
CA THR A 383 28.50 -36.61 -24.35
C THR A 383 29.66 -35.65 -24.63
N MET A 384 29.45 -34.67 -25.52
CA MET A 384 30.46 -33.67 -25.89
C MET A 384 30.86 -32.75 -24.74
N MET A 385 29.90 -32.39 -23.87
CA MET A 385 30.18 -31.62 -22.65
C MET A 385 30.97 -32.42 -21.59
N GLY A 386 31.27 -33.70 -21.83
CA GLY A 386 31.97 -34.55 -20.86
C GLY A 386 31.16 -34.80 -19.58
N ARG A 387 29.86 -34.48 -19.59
CA ARG A 387 28.95 -34.69 -18.46
C ARG A 387 28.58 -36.18 -18.43
N SER A 388 29.35 -36.96 -17.68
CA SER A 388 28.90 -38.30 -17.27
C SER A 388 27.62 -38.14 -16.46
N SER A 389 26.63 -39.00 -16.70
CA SER A 389 25.27 -39.00 -16.13
C SER A 389 25.17 -39.03 -14.59
N LYS A 390 26.28 -38.87 -13.86
CA LYS A 390 26.38 -38.87 -12.40
C LYS A 390 26.63 -37.50 -11.76
N ALA A 391 26.93 -36.44 -12.52
CA ALA A 391 27.02 -35.09 -11.97
C ALA A 391 25.61 -34.49 -11.83
N GLY A 392 25.31 -33.87 -10.69
CA GLY A 392 23.99 -33.31 -10.37
C GLY A 392 23.38 -32.54 -11.54
N GLY A 393 22.12 -32.85 -11.87
CA GLY A 393 21.45 -32.32 -13.05
C GLY A 393 21.38 -30.79 -13.01
N ASP A 394 21.99 -30.17 -14.02
CA ASP A 394 21.91 -28.72 -14.26
C ASP A 394 20.44 -28.36 -14.50
N THR A 395 19.84 -27.64 -13.56
CA THR A 395 18.41 -27.31 -13.56
C THR A 395 18.27 -25.80 -13.71
N LEU A 396 17.61 -25.38 -14.78
CA LEU A 396 17.26 -23.97 -14.99
C LEU A 396 15.98 -23.67 -14.20
N LYS A 397 16.01 -22.64 -13.37
CA LYS A 397 14.84 -22.17 -12.63
C LYS A 397 14.35 -20.88 -13.24
N ILE A 398 13.06 -20.80 -13.55
CA ILE A 398 12.40 -19.57 -13.99
C ILE A 398 11.42 -19.19 -12.90
N VAL A 399 11.64 -18.03 -12.29
CA VAL A 399 10.80 -17.53 -11.19
C VAL A 399 9.89 -16.43 -11.73
N PHE A 400 8.60 -16.58 -11.48
CA PHE A 400 7.56 -15.66 -11.87
C PHE A 400 7.03 -14.93 -10.64
N SER A 401 7.06 -13.60 -10.69
CA SER A 401 6.65 -12.70 -9.60
C SER A 401 5.58 -11.74 -10.10
N TYR A 402 4.61 -11.42 -9.25
CA TYR A 402 3.55 -10.46 -9.60
C TYR A 402 3.80 -9.12 -8.95
N ASP A 403 3.97 -8.09 -9.79
CA ASP A 403 4.02 -6.72 -9.35
C ASP A 403 2.56 -6.20 -9.27
N ALA A 404 2.07 -6.03 -8.05
CA ALA A 404 0.69 -5.57 -7.81
C ALA A 404 0.48 -4.09 -8.18
N ASP A 405 1.54 -3.28 -8.14
CA ASP A 405 1.48 -1.85 -8.44
C ASP A 405 1.44 -1.61 -9.95
N GLN A 406 2.14 -2.45 -10.71
CA GLN A 406 2.11 -2.42 -12.17
C GLN A 406 1.04 -3.34 -12.78
N GLY A 407 0.47 -4.27 -12.01
CA GLY A 407 -0.49 -5.25 -12.52
C GLY A 407 0.11 -6.23 -13.53
N VAL A 408 1.42 -6.46 -13.51
CA VAL A 408 2.15 -7.32 -14.46
C VAL A 408 2.86 -8.48 -13.78
N VAL A 409 3.01 -9.58 -14.50
CA VAL A 409 3.86 -10.71 -14.09
C VAL A 409 5.26 -10.53 -14.66
N THR A 410 6.27 -10.49 -13.80
CA THR A 410 7.67 -10.47 -14.20
C THR A 410 8.23 -11.88 -14.15
N SER A 411 9.24 -12.16 -14.97
CA SER A 411 9.98 -13.42 -14.90
C SER A 411 11.47 -13.19 -15.00
N HIS A 412 12.24 -14.03 -14.29
CA HIS A 412 13.69 -14.03 -14.33
C HIS A 412 14.23 -15.45 -14.29
N ALA A 413 15.40 -15.66 -14.89
CA ALA A 413 16.02 -16.97 -15.00
C ALA A 413 17.17 -17.08 -13.99
N VAL A 414 17.02 -18.01 -13.04
CA VAL A 414 18.00 -18.31 -12.01
C VAL A 414 18.69 -19.63 -12.34
N ASN A 415 20.01 -19.59 -12.46
CA ASN A 415 20.84 -20.77 -12.61
C ASN A 415 21.59 -20.99 -11.28
N GLU A 416 21.40 -22.15 -10.63
CA GLU A 416 21.98 -22.41 -9.31
C GLU A 416 23.51 -22.39 -9.30
N ASN A 417 24.14 -22.61 -10.46
CA ASN A 417 25.59 -22.76 -10.58
C ASN A 417 26.30 -21.51 -11.12
N ASP A 418 25.58 -20.49 -11.59
CA ASP A 418 26.18 -19.28 -12.16
C ASP A 418 25.72 -18.04 -11.41
N SER A 419 26.68 -17.23 -10.95
CA SER A 419 26.41 -15.94 -10.32
C SER A 419 26.02 -14.87 -11.33
N ALA A 420 26.24 -15.11 -12.62
CA ALA A 420 25.70 -14.27 -13.69
C ALA A 420 24.24 -14.66 -13.95
N SER A 421 23.32 -13.71 -13.83
CA SER A 421 21.91 -13.88 -14.18
C SER A 421 21.80 -14.22 -15.66
N ASP A 422 21.32 -15.43 -15.98
CA ASP A 422 21.02 -15.90 -17.33
C ASP A 422 19.71 -15.26 -17.87
N ASP A 423 19.37 -14.02 -17.44
CA ASP A 423 18.09 -13.38 -17.77
C ASP A 423 17.89 -13.23 -19.29
N ASP A 424 18.97 -13.08 -20.04
CA ASP A 424 19.00 -13.01 -21.50
C ASP A 424 18.56 -14.33 -22.20
N ILE A 425 18.32 -15.41 -21.45
CA ILE A 425 17.80 -16.67 -22.02
C ILE A 425 16.32 -16.55 -22.41
N LEU A 426 15.58 -15.68 -21.72
CA LEU A 426 14.14 -15.47 -21.93
C LEU A 426 13.87 -14.32 -22.92
N ASP A 427 14.88 -13.47 -23.17
CA ASP A 427 14.81 -12.37 -24.14
C ASP A 427 14.54 -12.88 -25.56
N ASN A 428 13.66 -12.17 -26.27
CA ASN A 428 13.29 -12.47 -27.65
C ASN A 428 12.88 -13.94 -27.84
N LEU A 429 12.20 -14.53 -26.84
CA LEU A 429 11.60 -15.85 -26.99
C LEU A 429 10.63 -15.85 -28.18
N PHE A 430 9.89 -14.75 -28.29
CA PHE A 430 9.17 -14.33 -29.49
C PHE A 430 9.83 -13.06 -30.04
N PRO A 431 9.85 -12.86 -31.37
CA PRO A 431 10.50 -11.70 -31.97
C PRO A 431 9.95 -10.37 -31.41
N GLY A 432 10.82 -9.54 -30.84
CA GLY A 432 10.48 -8.23 -30.30
C GLY A 432 9.92 -8.23 -28.87
N ASP A 433 9.92 -9.37 -28.18
CA ASP A 433 9.55 -9.48 -26.76
C ASP A 433 10.82 -9.67 -25.91
N ASP A 434 11.53 -8.57 -25.66
CA ASP A 434 12.76 -8.50 -24.87
C ASP A 434 12.50 -8.19 -23.38
N GLY A 435 11.24 -7.93 -23.02
CA GLY A 435 10.84 -7.54 -21.67
C GLY A 435 11.40 -6.19 -21.21
N SER A 436 11.92 -5.35 -22.12
CA SER A 436 12.40 -4.00 -21.78
C SER A 436 11.25 -2.98 -21.68
N ILE A 437 10.15 -3.24 -22.39
CA ILE A 437 8.96 -2.38 -22.44
C ILE A 437 7.89 -2.98 -21.52
N SER A 438 7.41 -2.20 -20.55
CA SER A 438 6.27 -2.62 -19.72
C SER A 438 5.00 -2.70 -20.59
N PRO A 439 4.24 -3.82 -20.53
CA PRO A 439 3.07 -4.01 -21.36
C PRO A 439 1.85 -3.18 -20.93
N ASP A 440 1.87 -2.59 -19.72
CA ASP A 440 0.75 -1.81 -19.19
C ASP A 440 0.88 -0.30 -19.47
N ILE A 441 0.51 0.08 -20.69
CA ILE A 441 0.57 1.47 -21.19
C ILE A 441 -0.20 2.45 -20.29
N PRO A 442 -1.43 2.15 -19.80
CA PRO A 442 -2.16 3.03 -18.88
C PRO A 442 -1.41 3.37 -17.58
N THR A 443 -0.72 2.41 -16.97
CA THR A 443 0.00 2.64 -15.71
C THR A 443 1.27 3.44 -15.94
N VAL A 444 1.95 3.22 -17.08
CA VAL A 444 3.07 4.06 -17.50
C VAL A 444 2.61 5.50 -17.74
N LEU A 445 1.43 5.71 -18.34
CA LEU A 445 0.86 7.05 -18.54
C LEU A 445 0.51 7.73 -17.21
N MET A 446 -0.15 7.03 -16.29
CA MET A 446 -0.50 7.56 -14.96
C MET A 446 0.75 7.97 -14.16
N LYS A 447 1.79 7.13 -14.15
CA LYS A 447 3.06 7.45 -13.48
C LYS A 447 3.78 8.63 -14.13
N SER A 448 3.72 8.74 -15.46
CA SER A 448 4.32 9.87 -16.18
C SER A 448 3.61 11.19 -15.89
N GLU A 449 2.31 11.19 -15.55
CA GLU A 449 1.59 12.40 -15.14
C GLU A 449 1.97 12.84 -13.73
N GLU A 450 2.21 11.89 -12.81
CA GLU A 450 2.57 12.17 -11.42
C GLU A 450 4.03 12.68 -11.27
N GLU A 451 4.98 12.16 -12.07
CA GLU A 451 6.38 12.64 -12.08
C GLU A 451 6.54 14.06 -12.64
N VAL A 452 5.61 14.52 -13.49
CA VAL A 452 5.65 15.87 -14.09
C VAL A 452 5.16 16.95 -13.11
N GLU A 453 4.34 16.60 -12.11
CA GLU A 453 3.90 17.56 -11.08
C GLU A 453 4.90 17.70 -9.91
N ALA A 454 5.85 16.77 -9.75
CA ALA A 454 6.82 16.75 -8.66
C ALA A 454 8.25 17.20 -9.04
N SER A 455 8.48 17.66 -10.27
CA SER A 455 9.84 17.89 -10.78
C SER A 455 10.46 19.23 -10.30
N ASP A 456 11.23 19.16 -9.22
CA ASP A 456 12.27 20.12 -8.88
C ASP A 456 13.45 19.91 -9.86
N PRO A 457 13.82 20.89 -10.72
CA PRO A 457 14.67 20.66 -11.89
C PRO A 457 16.15 20.33 -11.60
N ASP A 458 16.58 20.32 -10.34
CA ASP A 458 17.98 20.11 -9.95
C ASP A 458 18.32 18.68 -9.46
N ALA A 459 17.37 17.74 -9.45
CA ALA A 459 17.61 16.33 -9.08
C ALA A 459 17.79 15.40 -10.30
N MET A 460 18.49 15.85 -11.35
CA MET A 460 18.88 14.98 -12.48
C MET A 460 20.14 14.16 -12.17
N GLN A 461 20.02 13.10 -11.37
CA GLN A 461 20.94 11.96 -11.46
C GLN A 461 20.43 10.75 -10.66
N GLY A 462 19.97 9.73 -11.38
CA GLY A 462 19.77 8.38 -10.87
C GLY A 462 18.47 8.18 -10.12
N SER A 463 17.34 8.18 -10.82
CA SER A 463 16.19 7.41 -10.32
C SER A 463 16.65 5.96 -10.26
N ASP A 464 16.96 5.49 -9.05
CA ASP A 464 16.97 4.07 -8.71
C ASP A 464 15.54 3.55 -8.97
N VAL A 465 15.22 3.32 -10.24
CA VAL A 465 14.06 2.56 -10.65
C VAL A 465 14.23 1.24 -9.94
N VAL A 466 13.42 1.05 -8.88
CA VAL A 466 13.38 -0.17 -8.07
C VAL A 466 13.43 -1.33 -9.05
N LYS A 467 14.59 -1.98 -9.12
CA LYS A 467 14.82 -3.08 -10.04
C LYS A 467 13.93 -4.22 -9.57
N SER A 468 12.72 -4.30 -10.12
CA SER A 468 11.92 -5.50 -10.04
C SER A 468 12.82 -6.66 -10.48
N PRO A 469 12.86 -7.78 -9.73
CA PRO A 469 13.85 -8.83 -9.93
C PRO A 469 13.72 -9.56 -11.29
N GLY A 470 12.76 -9.19 -12.15
CA GLY A 470 12.61 -9.78 -13.47
C GLY A 470 11.99 -8.82 -14.50
N LYS A 471 11.90 -9.32 -15.73
CA LYS A 471 11.40 -8.59 -16.89
C LYS A 471 9.94 -8.96 -17.18
N PRO A 472 9.06 -8.00 -17.50
CA PRO A 472 7.63 -8.23 -17.76
C PRO A 472 7.35 -8.67 -19.21
N TYR A 473 7.82 -9.85 -19.63
CA TYR A 473 7.59 -10.33 -20.99
C TYR A 473 6.11 -10.47 -21.34
N HIS A 474 5.75 -10.14 -22.58
CA HIS A 474 4.36 -10.21 -23.04
C HIS A 474 3.84 -11.65 -23.04
N TRP A 475 4.65 -12.62 -23.50
CA TRP A 475 4.25 -14.03 -23.47
C TRP A 475 3.91 -14.52 -22.06
N CYS A 476 4.57 -13.98 -21.04
CA CYS A 476 4.33 -14.31 -19.63
C CYS A 476 2.96 -13.79 -19.16
N GLN A 477 2.55 -12.60 -19.61
CA GLN A 477 1.23 -12.03 -19.30
C GLN A 477 0.11 -12.90 -19.88
N VAL A 478 0.27 -13.32 -21.14
CA VAL A 478 -0.71 -14.13 -21.86
C VAL A 478 -0.94 -15.47 -21.16
N ILE A 479 0.11 -16.19 -20.77
CA ILE A 479 -0.02 -17.46 -20.03
C ILE A 479 -0.51 -17.25 -18.58
N SER A 480 -0.35 -16.05 -18.03
CA SER A 480 -0.91 -15.68 -16.72
C SER A 480 -2.38 -15.28 -16.80
N GLY A 481 -2.97 -15.25 -18.00
CA GLY A 481 -4.36 -14.85 -18.23
C GLY A 481 -4.59 -13.34 -18.25
N LEU A 482 -3.51 -12.56 -18.30
CA LEU A 482 -3.57 -11.10 -18.48
C LEU A 482 -3.67 -10.79 -19.97
N ASN A 483 -4.83 -10.29 -20.39
CA ASN A 483 -5.10 -9.92 -21.79
C ASN A 483 -4.63 -8.47 -22.04
N LEU A 484 -3.32 -8.25 -22.00
CA LEU A 484 -2.73 -6.96 -22.36
C LEU A 484 -2.63 -6.85 -23.89
N PRO A 485 -2.77 -5.64 -24.46
CA PRO A 485 -2.56 -5.46 -25.90
C PRO A 485 -1.11 -5.82 -26.26
N PRO A 486 -0.88 -6.44 -27.43
CA PRO A 486 0.48 -6.73 -27.88
C PRO A 486 1.29 -5.43 -28.01
N PRO A 487 2.60 -5.46 -27.70
CA PRO A 487 3.43 -4.28 -27.85
C PRO A 487 3.37 -3.80 -29.30
N PHE A 488 3.04 -2.52 -29.50
CA PHE A 488 3.08 -1.91 -30.82
C PHE A 488 4.55 -1.80 -31.24
N SER A 489 5.02 -2.73 -32.08
CA SER A 489 6.29 -2.53 -32.78
C SER A 489 6.13 -1.31 -33.69
N ARG A 490 6.72 -0.19 -33.29
CA ARG A 490 6.59 1.11 -33.96
C ARG A 490 7.13 1.10 -35.40
N GLU A 491 7.84 0.05 -35.81
CA GLU A 491 8.61 0.03 -37.06
C GLU A 491 8.33 -1.16 -37.99
N SER A 492 7.54 -2.17 -37.61
CA SER A 492 7.28 -3.31 -38.51
C SER A 492 6.00 -3.15 -39.35
N THR A 493 6.17 -2.62 -40.56
CA THR A 493 5.15 -2.70 -41.61
C THR A 493 5.01 -4.15 -42.09
N GLY A 494 4.16 -4.97 -41.47
CA GLY A 494 3.59 -6.13 -42.18
C GLY A 494 3.19 -7.37 -41.39
N ALA A 495 3.70 -7.60 -40.18
CA ALA A 495 3.33 -8.78 -39.39
C ALA A 495 2.95 -8.37 -37.97
N SER A 496 1.65 -8.43 -37.66
CA SER A 496 1.18 -8.26 -36.28
C SER A 496 1.83 -9.30 -35.39
N PHE A 497 2.46 -8.87 -34.29
CA PHE A 497 2.96 -9.76 -33.24
C PHE A 497 1.79 -10.63 -32.74
N GLN A 498 1.79 -11.90 -33.14
CA GLN A 498 0.75 -12.85 -32.78
C GLN A 498 1.41 -13.98 -32.00
N VAL A 499 1.52 -13.80 -30.68
CA VAL A 499 1.82 -14.92 -29.80
C VAL A 499 0.62 -15.86 -29.92
N ASN A 500 0.86 -17.06 -30.44
CA ASN A 500 -0.12 -18.14 -30.34
C ASN A 500 -0.34 -18.35 -28.84
N ALA A 501 -1.49 -17.88 -28.33
CA ALA A 501 -1.83 -17.76 -26.91
C ALA A 501 -2.04 -19.12 -26.20
N CYS A 502 -1.33 -20.16 -26.62
CA CYS A 502 -1.36 -21.46 -26.00
C CYS A 502 -0.06 -21.70 -25.21
N THR A 503 -0.21 -22.13 -23.97
CA THR A 503 0.88 -22.57 -23.08
C THR A 503 1.83 -23.51 -23.81
N LYS A 504 1.29 -24.42 -24.63
CA LYS A 504 2.07 -25.36 -25.46
C LYS A 504 3.09 -24.68 -26.39
N ALA A 505 2.71 -23.61 -27.10
CA ALA A 505 3.62 -22.93 -28.03
C ALA A 505 4.75 -22.23 -27.27
N VAL A 506 4.43 -21.56 -26.17
CA VAL A 506 5.40 -20.89 -25.29
C VAL A 506 6.41 -21.91 -24.77
N PHE A 507 5.95 -23.03 -24.20
CA PHE A 507 6.84 -24.06 -23.67
C PHE A 507 7.67 -24.74 -24.76
N ARG A 508 7.10 -25.03 -25.94
CA ARG A 508 7.88 -25.56 -27.07
C ARG A 508 9.00 -24.60 -27.45
N GLN A 509 8.71 -23.32 -27.55
CA GLN A 509 9.70 -22.29 -27.88
C GLN A 509 10.75 -22.11 -26.78
N LEU A 510 10.33 -22.15 -25.51
CA LEU A 510 11.22 -22.06 -24.35
C LEU A 510 12.20 -23.23 -24.32
N ILE A 511 11.71 -24.47 -24.48
CA ILE A 511 12.58 -25.65 -24.50
C ILE A 511 13.52 -25.59 -25.70
N ARG A 512 13.04 -25.21 -26.89
CA ARG A 512 13.89 -24.98 -28.07
C ARG A 512 15.01 -24.00 -27.79
N ARG A 513 14.69 -22.84 -27.20
CA ARG A 513 15.68 -21.81 -26.89
C ARG A 513 16.71 -22.30 -25.87
N ILE A 514 16.28 -22.96 -24.80
CA ILE A 514 17.17 -23.56 -23.80
C ILE A 514 18.07 -24.61 -24.45
N ARG A 515 17.50 -25.52 -25.25
CA ARG A 515 18.21 -26.58 -25.99
C ARG A 515 19.27 -25.99 -26.91
N ALA A 516 18.88 -25.02 -27.73
CA ALA A 516 19.76 -24.37 -28.69
C ALA A 516 20.89 -23.60 -28.02
N ARG A 517 20.61 -22.85 -26.93
CA ARG A 517 21.63 -22.11 -26.16
C ARG A 517 22.64 -23.05 -25.52
N LYS A 518 22.18 -24.13 -24.87
CA LYS A 518 23.07 -25.12 -24.25
C LYS A 518 23.87 -25.89 -25.31
N SER A 519 23.24 -26.23 -26.44
CA SER A 519 23.91 -26.87 -27.58
C SER A 519 24.97 -25.96 -28.17
N LEU A 520 24.66 -24.69 -28.44
CA LEU A 520 25.61 -23.70 -28.94
C LEU A 520 26.79 -23.54 -27.98
N GLY A 521 26.54 -23.41 -26.67
CA GLY A 521 27.59 -23.34 -25.66
C GLY A 521 28.54 -24.54 -25.70
N ALA A 522 27.99 -25.75 -25.76
CA ALA A 522 28.78 -26.99 -25.90
C ALA A 522 29.56 -27.05 -27.22
N LEU A 523 28.96 -26.63 -28.33
CA LEU A 523 29.59 -26.61 -29.65
C LEU A 523 30.75 -25.61 -29.70
N LEU A 524 30.57 -24.40 -29.15
CA LEU A 524 31.62 -23.39 -29.03
C LEU A 524 32.78 -23.87 -28.14
N GLU A 525 32.47 -24.59 -27.06
CA GLU A 525 33.49 -25.20 -26.21
C GLU A 525 34.30 -26.27 -26.97
N VAL A 526 33.63 -27.10 -27.75
CA VAL A 526 34.28 -28.15 -28.56
C VAL A 526 35.16 -27.56 -29.65
N LEU A 527 34.69 -26.51 -30.31
CA LEU A 527 35.47 -25.75 -31.29
C LEU A 527 36.74 -25.15 -30.66
N SER A 528 36.61 -24.64 -29.43
CA SER A 528 37.74 -24.09 -28.67
C SER A 528 38.78 -25.17 -28.29
N ARG A 529 38.34 -26.42 -28.08
CA ARG A 529 39.19 -27.58 -27.73
C ARG A 529 39.87 -28.26 -28.94
N ARG A 530 39.71 -27.73 -30.17
CA ARG A 530 40.36 -28.21 -31.41
C ARG A 530 40.11 -29.69 -31.73
N GLN A 531 38.85 -30.12 -31.65
CA GLN A 531 38.45 -31.48 -32.02
C GLN A 531 37.92 -31.55 -33.46
N ASN A 532 37.76 -32.76 -33.99
CA ASN A 532 37.08 -32.98 -35.27
C ASN A 532 35.69 -32.33 -35.24
N LEU A 533 35.25 -31.75 -36.36
CA LEU A 533 33.93 -31.13 -36.43
C LEU A 533 32.85 -32.20 -36.22
N PRO A 534 32.10 -32.16 -35.10
CA PRO A 534 30.98 -33.05 -34.90
C PRO A 534 29.89 -32.74 -35.93
N ILE A 535 29.28 -33.79 -36.47
CA ILE A 535 28.12 -33.71 -37.36
C ILE A 535 26.97 -34.42 -36.65
N HIS A 536 25.78 -33.81 -36.70
CA HIS A 536 24.58 -34.37 -36.13
C HIS A 536 24.30 -35.79 -36.69
N PRO A 537 23.88 -36.77 -35.86
CA PRO A 537 23.68 -38.16 -36.31
C PRO A 537 22.72 -38.31 -37.48
N ALA A 538 21.69 -37.47 -37.57
CA ALA A 538 20.74 -37.49 -38.70
C ALA A 538 21.40 -37.28 -40.07
N PHE A 539 22.59 -36.67 -40.13
CA PHE A 539 23.37 -36.50 -41.35
C PHE A 539 24.49 -37.53 -41.52
N ARG A 540 24.69 -38.44 -40.55
CA ARG A 540 25.62 -39.56 -40.71
C ARG A 540 24.93 -40.61 -41.56
N ALA A 541 25.31 -40.68 -42.84
CA ALA A 541 24.86 -41.77 -43.70
C ALA A 541 25.17 -43.12 -43.03
N GLU A 542 24.16 -43.98 -42.89
CA GLU A 542 24.33 -45.36 -42.43
C GLU A 542 25.33 -46.08 -43.36
N GLU A 543 26.54 -46.29 -42.84
CA GLU A 543 27.49 -47.34 -43.25
C GLU A 543 28.14 -47.35 -44.65
N THR A 544 28.14 -46.28 -45.44
CA THR A 544 29.09 -46.20 -46.58
C THR A 544 30.46 -45.66 -46.12
N SER A 545 31.32 -46.59 -45.72
CA SER A 545 32.62 -46.40 -45.03
C SER A 545 33.71 -45.64 -45.79
N THR A 546 33.39 -44.94 -46.88
CA THR A 546 34.32 -44.02 -47.54
C THR A 546 34.26 -42.67 -46.86
N SER A 547 34.93 -42.55 -45.71
CA SER A 547 35.15 -41.24 -45.10
C SER A 547 35.88 -40.35 -46.11
N PHE A 548 35.19 -39.37 -46.68
CA PHE A 548 35.83 -38.26 -47.38
C PHE A 548 36.55 -37.44 -46.32
N ALA A 549 37.73 -37.90 -45.92
CA ALA A 549 38.58 -37.19 -44.99
C ALA A 549 39.09 -35.95 -45.73
N SER A 550 38.40 -34.83 -45.54
CA SER A 550 38.82 -33.54 -46.07
C SER A 550 40.26 -33.27 -45.61
N LYS A 551 41.11 -32.82 -46.54
CA LYS A 551 42.50 -32.49 -46.20
C LYS A 551 42.59 -31.16 -45.45
N ALA A 552 41.58 -30.32 -45.60
CA ALA A 552 41.39 -29.10 -44.83
C ALA A 552 40.92 -29.41 -43.40
N LYS A 553 41.50 -28.73 -42.41
CA LYS A 553 41.12 -28.87 -40.99
C LYS A 553 41.03 -27.51 -40.33
N VAL A 554 40.11 -27.36 -39.38
CA VAL A 554 40.06 -26.19 -38.49
C VAL A 554 41.23 -26.28 -37.51
N VAL A 555 42.11 -25.28 -37.53
CA VAL A 555 43.33 -25.21 -36.72
C VAL A 555 43.09 -24.41 -35.44
N SER A 556 42.34 -23.32 -35.53
CA SER A 556 42.02 -22.47 -34.39
C SER A 556 40.62 -21.89 -34.51
N TRP A 557 40.03 -21.66 -33.33
CA TRP A 557 38.76 -20.98 -33.12
C TRP A 557 38.97 -19.98 -31.97
N SER A 558 38.65 -18.72 -32.19
CA SER A 558 38.80 -17.67 -31.17
C SER A 558 37.67 -16.65 -31.26
N GLU A 559 37.15 -16.21 -30.11
CA GLU A 559 36.25 -15.07 -30.00
C GLU A 559 37.05 -13.78 -30.26
N GLU A 560 36.62 -13.01 -31.25
CA GLU A 560 37.19 -11.70 -31.56
C GLU A 560 36.51 -10.68 -30.65
N LYS A 561 37.20 -10.29 -29.57
CA LYS A 561 36.74 -9.20 -28.71
C LYS A 561 36.80 -7.90 -29.51
N ASP A 562 35.67 -7.20 -29.58
CA ASP A 562 35.48 -6.05 -30.46
C ASP A 562 36.66 -5.07 -30.47
N ASN A 563 37.29 -4.96 -31.64
CA ASN A 563 38.39 -4.05 -31.90
C ASN A 563 37.82 -2.76 -32.52
N HIS A 564 37.11 -1.94 -31.74
CA HIS A 564 36.65 -0.54 -31.99
C HIS A 564 36.05 -0.13 -33.38
N GLN A 565 35.97 -0.99 -34.40
CA GLN A 565 35.62 -0.60 -35.78
C GLN A 565 34.22 -1.01 -36.23
N VAL A 566 33.56 -1.95 -35.54
CA VAL A 566 32.17 -2.33 -35.81
C VAL A 566 31.47 -2.47 -34.46
N SER A 567 30.57 -1.54 -34.14
CA SER A 567 29.74 -1.63 -32.93
C SER A 567 28.67 -2.69 -33.15
N LEU A 568 28.94 -3.93 -32.76
CA LEU A 568 27.95 -5.00 -32.74
C LEU A 568 26.95 -4.77 -31.60
N SER A 569 25.75 -5.34 -31.71
CA SER A 569 24.83 -5.40 -30.57
C SER A 569 25.47 -6.24 -29.46
N PRO A 570 25.16 -5.99 -28.18
CA PRO A 570 25.71 -6.78 -27.07
C PRO A 570 25.33 -8.27 -27.14
N SER A 571 24.25 -8.62 -27.86
CA SER A 571 23.83 -9.99 -28.12
C SER A 571 24.67 -10.70 -29.19
N MET A 572 25.28 -9.95 -30.11
CA MET A 572 26.03 -10.50 -31.23
C MET A 572 27.49 -10.71 -30.85
N LYS A 573 27.98 -11.92 -31.09
CA LYS A 573 29.39 -12.28 -30.87
C LYS A 573 30.06 -12.64 -32.17
N ARG A 574 31.29 -12.16 -32.34
CA ARG A 574 32.12 -12.47 -33.50
C ARG A 574 33.16 -13.53 -33.14
N PHE A 575 33.20 -14.61 -33.92
CA PHE A 575 34.21 -15.65 -33.80
C PHE A 575 35.00 -15.78 -35.10
N VAL A 576 36.27 -16.19 -35.00
CA VAL A 576 37.14 -16.40 -36.15
C VAL A 576 37.67 -17.83 -36.14
N ALA A 577 37.33 -18.59 -37.17
CA ALA A 577 37.88 -19.89 -37.47
C ALA A 577 39.05 -19.76 -38.44
N THR A 578 40.17 -20.43 -38.16
CA THR A 578 41.30 -20.56 -39.10
C THR A 578 41.34 -21.98 -39.64
N ILE A 579 41.07 -22.14 -40.93
CA ILE A 579 41.04 -23.42 -41.64
C ILE A 579 42.33 -23.55 -42.43
N LYS A 580 43.09 -24.63 -42.23
CA LYS A 580 44.35 -24.88 -42.92
C LYS A 580 44.26 -26.11 -43.80
N ARG A 581 44.81 -25.98 -45.00
CA ARG A 581 45.03 -27.09 -45.93
C ARG A 581 46.43 -26.99 -46.50
N LYS A 582 47.31 -27.94 -46.11
CA LYS A 582 48.75 -27.90 -46.43
C LYS A 582 49.38 -26.54 -46.03
N THR A 583 49.75 -25.71 -47.00
CA THR A 583 50.36 -24.39 -46.80
C THR A 583 49.36 -23.24 -46.84
N SER A 584 48.16 -23.45 -47.36
CA SER A 584 47.14 -22.41 -47.50
C SER A 584 46.27 -22.35 -46.27
N THR A 585 45.94 -21.15 -45.82
CA THR A 585 44.98 -20.95 -44.73
C THR A 585 43.86 -19.99 -45.15
N LEU A 586 42.67 -20.26 -44.61
CA LEU A 586 41.45 -19.51 -44.79
C LEU A 586 41.00 -19.03 -43.41
N LYS A 587 40.72 -17.73 -43.29
CA LYS A 587 40.07 -17.15 -42.11
C LYS A 587 38.58 -17.02 -42.40
N ALA A 588 37.75 -17.69 -41.60
CA ALA A 588 36.31 -17.60 -41.67
C ALA A 588 35.81 -16.93 -40.40
N ALA A 589 35.32 -15.70 -40.50
CA ALA A 589 34.72 -14.99 -39.37
C ALA A 589 33.20 -15.20 -39.39
N VAL A 590 32.61 -15.48 -38.24
CA VAL A 590 31.17 -15.68 -38.07
C VAL A 590 30.63 -14.72 -37.04
N ILE A 591 29.47 -14.13 -37.33
CA ILE A 591 28.69 -13.34 -36.38
C ILE A 591 27.51 -14.22 -35.96
N ILE A 592 27.37 -14.40 -34.64
CA ILE A 592 26.31 -15.21 -34.05
C ILE A 592 25.51 -14.29 -33.13
N ASP A 593 24.23 -14.11 -33.40
CA ASP A 593 23.32 -13.54 -32.40
C ASP A 593 23.09 -14.61 -31.32
N MET A 594 23.69 -14.41 -30.15
CA MET A 594 23.59 -15.35 -29.05
C MET A 594 22.15 -15.44 -28.54
N GLN A 595 21.39 -14.34 -28.57
CA GLN A 595 20.00 -14.31 -28.12
C GLN A 595 19.07 -15.00 -29.09
N ASN A 596 19.17 -14.71 -30.39
CA ASN A 596 18.22 -15.20 -31.39
C ASN A 596 18.58 -16.56 -32.01
N TYR A 597 19.70 -17.18 -31.65
CA TYR A 597 20.06 -18.53 -32.12
C TYR A 597 19.03 -19.60 -31.66
N PRO A 598 18.58 -20.51 -32.54
CA PRO A 598 18.97 -20.73 -33.93
C PRO A 598 18.01 -20.07 -34.94
N SER A 599 17.06 -19.24 -34.47
CA SER A 599 16.07 -18.56 -35.30
C SER A 599 16.73 -17.56 -36.24
N GLU A 600 17.75 -16.85 -35.74
CA GLU A 600 18.69 -16.13 -36.58
C GLU A 600 19.95 -16.98 -36.81
N PRO A 601 20.22 -17.38 -38.07
CA PRO A 601 21.33 -18.23 -38.41
C PRO A 601 22.67 -17.47 -38.30
N PRO A 602 23.78 -18.17 -38.02
CA PRO A 602 25.11 -17.56 -38.07
C PRO A 602 25.45 -17.03 -39.47
N ILE A 603 26.01 -15.81 -39.52
CA ILE A 603 26.42 -15.16 -40.76
C ILE A 603 27.93 -15.27 -40.90
N TRP A 604 28.40 -15.91 -41.97
CA TRP A 604 29.80 -16.16 -42.24
C TRP A 604 30.38 -15.12 -43.21
N SER A 605 31.66 -14.77 -43.01
CA SER A 605 32.48 -13.95 -43.90
C SER A 605 33.85 -14.60 -44.06
N LEU A 606 34.32 -14.72 -45.30
CA LEU A 606 35.53 -15.48 -45.63
C LEU A 606 36.66 -14.53 -46.07
N GLN A 607 37.88 -14.79 -45.63
CA GLN A 607 39.07 -13.99 -45.99
C GLN A 607 40.29 -14.91 -46.16
N SER A 608 41.06 -14.70 -47.23
CA SER A 608 42.36 -15.37 -47.41
C SER A 608 43.43 -14.76 -46.51
N GLU A 609 44.38 -15.56 -46.03
CA GLU A 609 45.48 -15.14 -45.14
C GLU A 609 46.37 -14.03 -45.72
N ASP A 610 46.40 -13.89 -47.06
CA ASP A 610 47.15 -12.84 -47.76
C ASP A 610 46.64 -11.41 -47.51
N GLY A 611 45.65 -11.22 -46.63
CA GLY A 611 45.13 -9.92 -46.20
C GLY A 611 44.27 -9.21 -47.25
N THR A 612 43.90 -9.92 -48.32
CA THR A 612 43.01 -9.37 -49.35
C THR A 612 41.57 -9.57 -48.86
N ILE A 613 41.00 -8.54 -48.26
CA ILE A 613 39.62 -8.53 -47.73
C ILE A 613 38.66 -8.60 -48.92
N THR A 614 38.03 -9.75 -49.13
CA THR A 614 36.89 -9.85 -50.05
C THR A 614 35.71 -9.15 -49.40
N GLY A 615 35.34 -7.99 -49.94
CA GLY A 615 34.25 -7.17 -49.42
C GLY A 615 32.93 -7.95 -49.36
N SER A 616 32.48 -8.27 -48.16
CA SER A 616 31.10 -8.68 -47.91
C SER A 616 30.22 -7.44 -48.01
N ALA A 617 29.19 -7.49 -48.86
CA ALA A 617 28.35 -6.34 -49.22
C ALA A 617 27.51 -5.78 -48.06
N LEU A 618 27.50 -6.42 -46.89
CA LEU A 618 26.72 -6.01 -45.72
C LEU A 618 27.41 -4.94 -44.84
N SER A 619 28.64 -4.55 -45.16
CA SER A 619 29.38 -3.49 -44.42
C SER A 619 29.36 -2.13 -45.11
N LEU A 620 28.65 -1.95 -46.23
CA LEU A 620 28.60 -0.69 -46.95
C LEU A 620 27.34 0.11 -46.58
N GLY A 621 27.33 0.61 -45.34
CA GLY A 621 26.43 1.69 -44.95
C GLY A 621 26.68 2.91 -45.84
N GLU A 622 25.59 3.48 -46.35
CA GLU A 622 25.53 4.66 -47.21
C GLU A 622 26.28 5.85 -46.61
N GLN A 623 27.57 6.00 -46.93
CA GLN A 623 28.22 7.29 -46.89
C GLN A 623 28.96 7.49 -48.21
N SER A 624 28.35 8.30 -49.05
CA SER A 624 28.89 8.89 -50.27
C SER A 624 30.20 9.64 -49.95
N GLY A 625 31.33 8.96 -50.11
CA GLY A 625 32.67 9.54 -50.04
C GLY A 625 33.45 9.17 -51.29
N GLU A 626 33.89 10.18 -52.04
CA GLU A 626 34.48 10.11 -53.37
C GLU A 626 35.70 9.18 -53.49
N LEU A 627 35.60 8.19 -54.38
CA LEU A 627 36.73 7.36 -54.85
C LEU A 627 37.54 8.12 -55.90
N THR A 628 38.44 8.99 -55.46
CA THR A 628 39.55 9.49 -56.29
C THR A 628 40.82 9.48 -55.47
N SER A 629 41.67 8.45 -55.64
CA SER A 629 43.15 8.51 -55.52
C SER A 629 43.79 7.12 -55.34
N LEU A 630 43.83 6.26 -56.37
CA LEU A 630 44.83 5.18 -56.43
C LEU A 630 45.15 4.84 -57.90
N ASN A 631 45.91 5.72 -58.54
CA ASN A 631 46.61 5.41 -59.79
C ASN A 631 48.08 5.78 -59.59
N ASN A 632 48.87 4.85 -59.05
CA ASN A 632 50.31 4.96 -59.14
C ASN A 632 50.94 3.58 -59.38
N SER A 633 51.39 3.42 -60.61
CA SER A 633 52.07 2.27 -61.18
C SER A 633 53.55 2.24 -60.79
N ASN A 634 54.06 1.12 -60.24
CA ASN A 634 55.32 0.55 -60.74
C ASN A 634 55.63 -0.88 -60.26
N SER A 635 55.95 -1.72 -61.24
CA SER A 635 56.73 -2.99 -61.24
C SER A 635 56.46 -4.11 -60.23
N GLY A 636 56.01 -5.26 -60.75
CA GLY A 636 56.52 -6.58 -60.35
C GLY A 636 55.58 -7.49 -59.56
N ASN A 637 54.75 -6.93 -58.68
CA ASN A 637 53.81 -7.73 -57.88
C ASN A 637 52.39 -7.44 -58.34
N LYS A 638 51.76 -8.41 -59.03
CA LYS A 638 50.32 -8.39 -59.27
C LYS A 638 49.64 -8.39 -57.90
N ALA A 639 49.14 -7.22 -57.48
CA ALA A 639 48.32 -7.14 -56.28
C ALA A 639 47.18 -8.15 -56.43
N PRO A 640 46.94 -9.02 -55.44
CA PRO A 640 45.82 -9.94 -55.48
C PRO A 640 44.52 -9.14 -55.66
N PRO A 641 43.55 -9.68 -56.43
CA PRO A 641 42.28 -8.99 -56.64
C PRO A 641 41.61 -8.74 -55.29
N LEU A 642 41.16 -7.50 -55.05
CA LEU A 642 40.39 -7.09 -53.86
C LEU A 642 39.15 -7.97 -53.59
N PHE A 643 38.72 -8.77 -54.58
CA PHE A 643 37.58 -9.65 -54.49
C PHE A 643 37.92 -11.01 -55.11
N ASP A 644 37.88 -12.05 -54.30
CA ASP A 644 37.92 -13.44 -54.73
C ASP A 644 36.49 -13.93 -54.94
N ALA A 645 36.09 -14.02 -56.22
CA ALA A 645 34.77 -14.47 -56.62
C ALA A 645 34.46 -15.91 -56.17
N THR A 646 35.48 -16.74 -55.89
CA THR A 646 35.27 -18.11 -55.43
C THR A 646 34.95 -18.17 -53.95
N LEU A 647 35.64 -17.41 -53.10
CA LEU A 647 35.30 -17.25 -51.69
C LEU A 647 33.92 -16.66 -51.50
N HIS A 648 33.57 -15.63 -52.29
CA HIS A 648 32.24 -15.04 -52.22
C HIS A 648 31.12 -16.02 -52.61
N ARG A 649 31.38 -16.98 -53.51
CA ARG A 649 30.40 -18.03 -53.82
C ARG A 649 30.20 -18.98 -52.64
N ILE A 650 31.27 -19.34 -51.93
CA ILE A 650 31.16 -20.17 -50.72
C ILE A 650 30.40 -19.40 -49.63
N GLU A 651 30.71 -18.13 -49.44
CA GLU A 651 30.00 -17.25 -48.50
C GLU A 651 28.49 -17.16 -48.82
N ASN A 652 28.15 -16.88 -50.08
CA ASN A 652 26.76 -16.80 -50.52
C ASN A 652 26.02 -18.13 -50.36
N HIS A 653 26.68 -19.26 -50.65
CA HIS A 653 26.12 -20.59 -50.49
C HIS A 653 25.74 -20.88 -49.03
N VAL A 654 26.65 -20.59 -48.10
CA VAL A 654 26.49 -20.92 -46.68
C VAL A 654 25.50 -19.98 -45.97
N ASN A 655 25.39 -18.74 -46.44
CA ASN A 655 24.52 -17.73 -45.83
C ASN A 655 23.10 -17.69 -46.43
N THR A 656 22.90 -18.09 -47.69
CA THR A 656 21.59 -17.99 -48.38
C THR A 656 20.80 -19.29 -48.32
N ASP A 657 21.46 -20.44 -48.48
CA ASP A 657 20.79 -21.74 -48.66
C ASP A 657 20.66 -22.53 -47.34
N LEU A 658 20.12 -21.89 -46.31
CA LEU A 658 20.13 -22.43 -44.94
C LEU A 658 19.35 -23.74 -44.78
N ASP A 659 18.26 -23.90 -45.54
CA ASP A 659 17.43 -25.10 -45.53
C ASP A 659 18.21 -26.37 -45.91
N GLN A 660 19.34 -26.23 -46.60
CA GLN A 660 20.19 -27.37 -46.99
C GLN A 660 21.01 -27.95 -45.83
N PHE A 661 21.16 -27.20 -44.73
CA PHE A 661 21.95 -27.59 -43.56
C PHE A 661 21.09 -28.12 -42.41
N VAL A 662 19.79 -28.19 -42.61
CA VAL A 662 18.84 -28.58 -41.57
C VAL A 662 17.94 -29.69 -42.11
N ASN A 663 17.67 -30.68 -41.27
CA ASN A 663 16.67 -31.69 -41.59
C ASN A 663 15.33 -31.22 -41.02
N GLN A 664 14.36 -30.93 -41.89
CA GLN A 664 13.05 -30.42 -41.49
C GLN A 664 12.30 -31.39 -40.57
N ASP A 665 12.55 -32.70 -40.71
CA ASP A 665 11.93 -33.74 -39.88
C ASP A 665 12.56 -33.82 -38.47
N VAL A 666 13.78 -33.28 -38.29
CA VAL A 666 14.54 -33.40 -37.05
C VAL A 666 14.88 -32.01 -36.53
N GLU A 667 14.02 -31.50 -35.67
CA GLU A 667 14.11 -30.15 -35.11
C GLU A 667 15.45 -29.85 -34.41
N ALA A 668 16.08 -30.86 -33.79
CA ALA A 668 17.38 -30.71 -33.14
C ALA A 668 18.51 -30.34 -34.13
N THR A 669 18.33 -30.55 -35.44
CA THR A 669 19.34 -30.18 -36.44
C THR A 669 19.50 -28.67 -36.62
N TYR A 670 18.48 -27.86 -36.30
CA TYR A 670 18.59 -26.40 -36.28
C TYR A 670 19.61 -25.93 -35.25
N ASP A 671 19.71 -26.61 -34.11
CA ASP A 671 20.65 -26.26 -33.04
C ASP A 671 22.12 -26.48 -33.47
N TRP A 672 22.34 -27.22 -34.56
CA TRP A 672 23.65 -27.58 -35.12
C TRP A 672 24.03 -26.78 -36.35
N ILE A 673 23.21 -25.80 -36.76
CA ILE A 673 23.40 -25.02 -37.99
C ILE A 673 24.81 -24.44 -38.11
N LEU A 674 25.37 -23.91 -37.01
CA LEU A 674 26.74 -23.38 -36.97
C LEU A 674 27.78 -24.42 -37.42
N MET A 675 27.66 -25.64 -36.93
CA MET A 675 28.61 -26.71 -37.21
C MET A 675 28.45 -27.26 -38.62
N HIS A 676 27.20 -27.33 -39.10
CA HIS A 676 26.92 -27.78 -40.45
C HIS A 676 27.47 -26.78 -41.48
N GLN A 677 27.22 -25.48 -41.28
CA GLN A 677 27.80 -24.41 -42.09
C GLN A 677 29.34 -24.47 -42.08
N LEU A 678 29.98 -24.61 -40.92
CA LEU A 678 31.44 -24.69 -40.82
C LEU A 678 32.01 -25.94 -41.51
N ALA A 679 31.38 -27.10 -41.35
CA ALA A 679 31.79 -28.33 -42.02
C ALA A 679 31.68 -28.22 -43.54
N ASP A 680 30.66 -27.50 -44.03
CA ASP A 680 30.48 -27.23 -45.45
C ASP A 680 31.53 -26.25 -45.99
N ILE A 681 31.83 -25.17 -45.26
CA ILE A 681 32.93 -24.24 -45.61
C ILE A 681 34.25 -24.99 -45.74
N VAL A 682 34.57 -25.88 -44.78
CA VAL A 682 35.81 -26.68 -44.81
C VAL A 682 35.84 -27.60 -46.04
N SER A 683 34.70 -28.19 -46.42
CA SER A 683 34.59 -29.10 -47.56
C SER A 683 34.70 -28.35 -48.89
N CYS A 684 33.99 -27.23 -49.04
CA CYS A 684 34.07 -26.35 -50.20
C CYS A 684 35.48 -25.79 -50.40
N TRP A 685 36.16 -25.39 -49.32
CA TRP A 685 37.55 -24.96 -49.36
C TRP A 685 38.51 -26.09 -49.77
N ASP A 686 38.31 -27.30 -49.25
CA ASP A 686 39.11 -28.47 -49.63
C ASP A 686 38.98 -28.83 -51.11
N GLU A 687 37.76 -28.77 -51.64
CA GLU A 687 37.45 -29.00 -53.05
C GLU A 687 38.07 -27.93 -53.95
N MET A 688 37.86 -26.66 -53.59
CA MET A 688 38.43 -25.53 -54.32
C MET A 688 39.96 -25.64 -54.41
N MET A 689 40.63 -25.92 -53.29
CA MET A 689 42.07 -26.11 -53.28
C MET A 689 42.50 -27.39 -54.01
N SER A 690 41.67 -28.45 -54.06
CA SER A 690 41.96 -29.67 -54.84
C SER A 690 41.98 -29.37 -56.34
N SER A 691 41.04 -28.55 -56.81
CA SER A 691 40.94 -28.18 -58.23
C SER A 691 42.19 -27.42 -58.72
N VAL A 692 42.79 -26.59 -57.85
CA VAL A 692 44.01 -25.84 -58.13
C VAL A 692 45.23 -26.77 -58.23
N GLU A 693 45.32 -27.77 -57.35
CA GLU A 693 46.44 -28.73 -57.31
C GLU A 693 46.41 -29.73 -58.47
N GLY A 694 45.22 -30.17 -58.91
CA GLY A 694 45.04 -31.16 -59.98
C GLY A 694 45.54 -30.70 -61.35
N ASN A 695 45.75 -29.40 -61.55
CA ASN A 695 46.12 -28.82 -62.83
C ASN A 695 47.64 -28.86 -63.13
N GLY A 696 48.47 -29.34 -62.19
CA GLY A 696 49.93 -29.23 -62.25
C GLY A 696 50.72 -30.45 -62.80
N GLY A 697 50.11 -31.63 -62.99
CA GLY A 697 50.90 -32.87 -63.06
C GLY A 697 50.64 -33.86 -64.21
N ALA A 698 49.48 -33.84 -64.87
CA ALA A 698 49.14 -34.89 -65.84
C ALA A 698 49.58 -34.52 -67.27
N LYS A 699 50.89 -34.68 -67.58
CA LYS A 699 51.37 -34.82 -68.96
C LYS A 699 51.03 -36.23 -69.47
N THR A 700 49.76 -36.58 -69.54
CA THR A 700 49.33 -37.79 -70.25
C THR A 700 49.24 -37.42 -71.73
N LYS A 701 50.30 -37.75 -72.47
CA LYS A 701 50.22 -37.91 -73.91
C LYS A 701 49.20 -39.03 -74.20
N ASP A 702 48.47 -38.89 -75.29
CA ASP A 702 47.54 -39.88 -75.86
C ASP A 702 46.12 -39.85 -75.26
N PHE A 703 45.33 -38.83 -75.61
CA PHE A 703 43.91 -38.97 -75.95
C PHE A 703 43.40 -37.67 -76.62
N GLU A 704 43.86 -37.44 -77.86
CA GLU A 704 43.16 -36.54 -78.78
C GLU A 704 41.90 -37.24 -79.27
N LEU A 705 40.72 -36.83 -78.81
CA LEU A 705 39.47 -36.68 -79.60
C LEU A 705 38.24 -36.66 -78.68
N ARG A 706 37.93 -35.45 -78.19
CA ARG A 706 36.60 -34.86 -77.93
C ARG A 706 36.68 -33.85 -76.77
N ARG A 707 37.32 -32.71 -77.03
CA ARG A 707 37.08 -31.49 -76.26
C ARG A 707 35.92 -30.75 -76.91
N VAL A 708 34.70 -31.01 -76.44
CA VAL A 708 33.58 -30.10 -76.67
C VAL A 708 33.73 -28.94 -75.66
N LYS A 709 33.69 -27.73 -76.21
CA LYS A 709 33.75 -26.43 -75.53
C LYS A 709 32.80 -26.36 -74.33
N GLY A 710 33.32 -25.84 -73.21
CA GLY A 710 32.53 -25.41 -72.06
C GLY A 710 33.41 -25.29 -70.81
N LYS A 711 34.32 -24.29 -70.78
CA LYS A 711 35.18 -24.02 -69.61
C LYS A 711 34.36 -23.60 -68.37
N ASP A 712 33.10 -23.25 -68.55
CA ASP A 712 32.17 -22.84 -67.50
C ASP A 712 31.46 -24.01 -66.80
N ARG A 713 31.62 -25.26 -67.28
CA ARG A 713 31.01 -26.44 -66.63
C ARG A 713 31.78 -26.98 -65.43
N GLN A 714 33.04 -26.57 -65.21
CA GLN A 714 33.83 -27.03 -64.06
C GLN A 714 33.47 -26.33 -62.73
N LEU A 715 32.56 -25.36 -62.75
CA LEU A 715 32.15 -24.60 -61.56
C LEU A 715 30.73 -24.96 -61.08
N LEU A 716 30.10 -26.01 -61.64
CA LEU A 716 28.74 -26.44 -61.29
C LEU A 716 28.67 -27.39 -60.08
N GLY A 717 29.80 -27.76 -59.48
CA GLY A 717 29.87 -28.79 -58.43
C GLY A 717 30.29 -28.30 -57.04
N LEU A 718 30.15 -27.00 -56.71
CA LEU A 718 30.52 -26.52 -55.37
C LEU A 718 29.76 -27.29 -54.29
N GLY A 719 30.48 -28.02 -53.45
CA GLY A 719 29.91 -28.79 -52.35
C GLY A 719 29.59 -30.24 -52.71
N GLU A 720 30.04 -30.78 -53.85
CA GLU A 720 29.89 -32.21 -54.17
C GLU A 720 30.59 -33.11 -53.14
N ASN A 721 31.67 -32.62 -52.53
CA ASN A 721 32.36 -33.32 -51.43
C ASN A 721 31.83 -32.94 -50.04
N SER A 722 30.77 -32.15 -49.96
CA SER A 722 30.15 -31.81 -48.70
C SER A 722 29.53 -33.05 -48.06
N PRO A 723 29.64 -33.24 -46.73
CA PRO A 723 28.91 -34.31 -46.04
C PRO A 723 27.39 -34.17 -46.21
N PHE A 724 26.89 -32.98 -46.58
CA PHE A 724 25.46 -32.71 -46.78
C PHE A 724 24.99 -32.95 -48.22
N PHE A 725 25.90 -33.19 -49.17
CA PHE A 725 25.57 -33.30 -50.60
C PHE A 725 24.50 -34.38 -50.89
N TYR A 726 24.63 -35.55 -50.27
CA TYR A 726 23.67 -36.65 -50.46
C TYR A 726 22.29 -36.35 -49.89
N TYR A 727 22.21 -35.55 -48.82
CA TYR A 727 20.94 -35.11 -48.28
C TYR A 727 20.25 -34.13 -49.23
N ARG A 728 21.00 -33.18 -49.79
CA ARG A 728 20.49 -32.22 -50.79
C ARG A 728 19.93 -32.89 -52.05
N GLN A 729 20.44 -34.06 -52.43
CA GLN A 729 19.92 -34.81 -53.59
C GLN A 729 18.62 -35.57 -53.30
N ARG A 730 18.26 -35.77 -52.03
CA ARG A 730 17.05 -36.51 -51.62
C ARG A 730 15.84 -35.61 -51.39
N LEU A 731 16.08 -34.32 -51.09
CA LEU A 731 15.07 -33.26 -51.15
C LEU A 731 14.72 -32.96 -52.61
#